data_AF-A0A0D2GHS8-F1
#
_entry.id   AF-A0A0D2GHS8-F1
#
_cell.length_a   1.000
_cell.length_b   1.000
_cell.length_c   1.000
_cell.angle_alpha   90.00
_cell.angle_beta   90.00
_cell.angle_gamma   90.00
#
_symmetry.space_group_name_H-M   'P 1'
#
loop_
_entity.id
_entity.type
_entity.pdbx_description
1 polymer ?
#
loop_
_entity_poly.entity_id
_entity_poly.type
_entity_poly.pdbx_seq_one_letter_code
_entity_poly.pdbx_strand_id
1 'polypeptide(L)'
;MQAIKETFARCKEEGRTALVGYFTAGYPTAEETPDIMLGLQAGGVDIIELGLPFTDPIADGPTIQKSNTVALKNGITVTSTLQFVRDARKKGLKVPVLFMGYYNPLLRYGEDRMLKDCKEAGVNGFIMVDLPPEEAVRFRNNCTKAGLSYVPLIAPATSEKRMKLLCQIADSFIYVVSRMGVTGATGTLNTKLPELLERVHQYSGGIPAAVGFGVSTREHFLSVSQIAEGVVIGSQIVTVLGNAKQGERAKAVQEYCSQVTGRKLGDFNTTDGLTREVGIVETMKSAKEPNAAANGLNGHQVQVDKVITDADVPSEPGLADQLDALNSATNGTAPNPDAIPARFGQFGGQYVPESLMDCLAELEEGFQKAKNDPEFWKEYKSYYPYMGRPSSLHLADRLTERVGGAQIYLKREDLNHTGSHKINNALGQILLARRLGKTRIIAETGAGQHGVATATVCAKFGMACVVYMGAEDVRRQALNVFRMKLLGAKVVAVEAGSRTLRDAVNEALRAWVVDLDTTHYIIGSAIGPHPFPTIVRTFQSVIGQETKEQMKELTGRLPDAVIACVGGGSNAVGMFFPFSSDPSVKLIGVEAAGEGVDTGRHSATLSGGSIGVLHGVRTYVLQNEHGQISDTHSISAGLDYPGVGPELSNWKDISRARFISATDSEALIGFRTLSETEGIIPALESSHAIFGAMQVAKQMNKDQTLVICLSGRGDKDVQSVADELPRLGPGIGWDLRF
;
A
#
# COMPACT_ATOMS: atom_id res chain seq x y z
N MET A 1 -22.63 -4.88 -16.02
CA MET A 1 -22.68 -6.35 -15.90
C MET A 1 -23.25 -7.06 -17.13
N GLN A 2 -24.53 -6.88 -17.49
CA GLN A 2 -25.18 -7.68 -18.55
C GLN A 2 -24.46 -7.66 -19.92
N ALA A 3 -24.00 -6.49 -20.38
CA ALA A 3 -23.25 -6.36 -21.63
C ALA A 3 -21.94 -7.20 -21.68
N ILE A 4 -21.32 -7.46 -20.53
CA ILE A 4 -20.12 -8.31 -20.43
C ILE A 4 -20.51 -9.77 -20.65
N LYS A 5 -21.59 -10.23 -19.99
CA LYS A 5 -22.12 -11.59 -20.14
C LYS A 5 -22.51 -11.88 -21.59
N GLU A 6 -23.24 -10.95 -22.20
CA GLU A 6 -23.64 -11.04 -23.62
C GLU A 6 -22.43 -11.08 -24.56
N THR A 7 -21.36 -10.36 -24.22
CA THR A 7 -20.13 -10.38 -25.00
C THR A 7 -19.47 -11.76 -24.97
N PHE A 8 -19.31 -12.38 -23.78
CA PHE A 8 -18.77 -13.73 -23.69
C PHE A 8 -19.69 -14.78 -24.34
N ALA A 9 -21.01 -14.65 -24.17
CA ALA A 9 -21.98 -15.52 -24.82
C ALA A 9 -21.89 -15.45 -26.35
N ARG A 10 -21.84 -14.23 -26.92
CA ARG A 10 -21.64 -14.01 -28.36
C ARG A 10 -20.33 -14.60 -28.86
N CYS A 11 -19.22 -14.38 -28.14
CA CYS A 11 -17.92 -14.96 -28.53
C CYS A 11 -17.98 -16.49 -28.58
N LYS A 12 -18.66 -17.10 -27.59
CA LYS A 12 -18.90 -18.55 -27.54
C LYS A 12 -19.76 -19.05 -28.72
N GLU A 13 -20.82 -18.33 -29.06
CA GLU A 13 -21.67 -18.63 -30.24
C GLU A 13 -20.89 -18.52 -31.56
N GLU A 14 -19.99 -17.54 -31.65
CA GLU A 14 -19.09 -17.32 -32.79
C GLU A 14 -17.91 -18.34 -32.81
N GLY A 15 -17.81 -19.24 -31.83
CA GLY A 15 -16.75 -20.25 -31.75
C GLY A 15 -15.35 -19.67 -31.53
N ARG A 16 -15.24 -18.53 -30.86
CA ARG A 16 -13.97 -17.83 -30.63
C ARG A 16 -13.80 -17.35 -29.19
N THR A 17 -12.55 -17.14 -28.80
CA THR A 17 -12.18 -16.55 -27.50
C THR A 17 -12.38 -15.03 -27.51
N ALA A 18 -12.89 -14.47 -26.42
CA ALA A 18 -13.01 -13.02 -26.24
C ALA A 18 -11.63 -12.37 -26.08
N LEU A 19 -11.42 -11.19 -26.68
CA LEU A 19 -10.22 -10.39 -26.44
C LEU A 19 -10.52 -9.26 -25.45
N VAL A 20 -9.78 -9.20 -24.36
CA VAL A 20 -9.83 -8.10 -23.38
C VAL A 20 -8.57 -7.25 -23.53
N GLY A 21 -8.73 -5.96 -23.80
CA GLY A 21 -7.63 -5.03 -24.04
C GLY A 21 -7.46 -4.04 -22.89
N TYR A 22 -6.27 -4.00 -22.28
CA TYR A 22 -5.92 -3.02 -21.26
C TYR A 22 -5.02 -1.91 -21.80
N PHE A 23 -5.31 -0.67 -21.38
CA PHE A 23 -4.34 0.42 -21.41
C PHE A 23 -4.66 1.47 -20.33
N THR A 24 -3.65 2.22 -19.89
CA THR A 24 -3.82 3.28 -18.91
C THR A 24 -4.49 4.51 -19.54
N ALA A 25 -5.54 5.04 -18.92
CA ALA A 25 -6.22 6.25 -19.38
C ALA A 25 -5.25 7.42 -19.47
N GLY A 26 -5.32 8.20 -20.55
CA GLY A 26 -4.43 9.32 -20.81
C GLY A 26 -2.98 8.97 -21.11
N TYR A 27 -2.68 7.68 -21.36
CA TYR A 27 -1.40 7.26 -21.91
C TYR A 27 -1.49 7.00 -23.42
N PRO A 28 -0.52 7.48 -24.22
CA PRO A 28 0.56 8.38 -23.83
C PRO A 28 0.15 9.87 -23.72
N THR A 29 -1.02 10.24 -24.24
CA THR A 29 -1.62 11.59 -24.16
C THR A 29 -3.09 11.50 -23.78
N ALA A 30 -3.61 12.55 -23.14
CA ALA A 30 -5.00 12.60 -22.69
C ALA A 30 -5.99 12.55 -23.87
N GLU A 31 -5.73 13.36 -24.89
CA GLU A 31 -6.65 13.69 -25.99
C GLU A 31 -6.94 12.49 -26.90
N GLU A 32 -5.97 11.59 -27.06
CA GLU A 32 -6.10 10.41 -27.91
C GLU A 32 -6.83 9.24 -27.23
N THR A 33 -7.10 9.33 -25.91
CA THR A 33 -7.70 8.22 -25.15
C THR A 33 -9.01 7.72 -25.79
N PRO A 34 -9.99 8.58 -26.12
CA PRO A 34 -11.23 8.11 -26.76
C PRO A 34 -10.99 7.44 -28.13
N ASP A 35 -10.05 7.94 -28.92
CA ASP A 35 -9.75 7.39 -30.25
C ASP A 35 -8.99 6.06 -30.14
N ILE A 36 -8.12 5.91 -29.15
CA ILE A 36 -7.47 4.64 -28.81
C ILE A 36 -8.53 3.59 -28.42
N MET A 37 -9.54 3.95 -27.62
CA MET A 37 -10.64 3.02 -27.27
C MET A 37 -11.39 2.55 -28.53
N LEU A 38 -11.65 3.43 -29.49
CA LEU A 38 -12.28 3.07 -30.75
C LEU A 38 -11.35 2.20 -31.62
N GLY A 39 -10.05 2.48 -31.61
CA GLY A 39 -9.03 1.67 -32.29
C GLY A 39 -8.98 0.24 -31.74
N LEU A 40 -9.05 0.08 -30.42
CA LEU A 40 -9.16 -1.24 -29.78
C LEU A 40 -10.43 -1.98 -30.23
N GLN A 41 -11.59 -1.33 -30.19
CA GLN A 41 -12.85 -1.91 -30.69
C GLN A 41 -12.74 -2.33 -32.17
N ALA A 42 -12.21 -1.45 -33.02
CA ALA A 42 -12.04 -1.71 -34.46
C ALA A 42 -10.99 -2.80 -34.75
N GLY A 43 -10.07 -3.05 -33.81
CA GLY A 43 -9.10 -4.15 -33.85
C GLY A 43 -9.66 -5.47 -33.33
N GLY A 44 -10.91 -5.47 -32.87
CA GLY A 44 -11.61 -6.64 -32.35
C GLY A 44 -11.45 -6.88 -30.87
N VAL A 45 -11.09 -5.88 -30.07
CA VAL A 45 -11.22 -5.99 -28.62
C VAL A 45 -12.70 -6.08 -28.26
N ASP A 46 -13.07 -7.11 -27.51
CA ASP A 46 -14.44 -7.38 -27.09
C ASP A 46 -14.79 -6.66 -25.77
N ILE A 47 -13.81 -6.46 -24.87
CA ILE A 47 -13.95 -5.74 -23.60
C ILE A 47 -12.70 -4.86 -23.38
N ILE A 48 -12.89 -3.61 -22.95
CA ILE A 48 -11.78 -2.70 -22.64
C ILE A 48 -11.61 -2.59 -21.12
N GLU A 49 -10.39 -2.81 -20.65
CA GLU A 49 -9.95 -2.43 -19.30
C GLU A 49 -9.27 -1.05 -19.38
N LEU A 50 -9.98 -0.02 -18.94
CA LEU A 50 -9.45 1.34 -18.90
C LEU A 50 -8.77 1.57 -17.54
N GLY A 51 -7.44 1.67 -17.56
CA GLY A 51 -6.62 1.81 -16.38
C GLY A 51 -6.79 3.17 -15.70
N LEU A 52 -7.21 3.19 -14.43
CA LEU A 52 -7.14 4.35 -13.55
C LEU A 52 -5.69 4.51 -13.07
N PRO A 53 -5.02 5.63 -13.38
CA PRO A 53 -3.63 5.77 -13.02
C PRO A 53 -3.46 5.92 -11.50
N PHE A 54 -2.42 5.28 -10.96
CA PHE A 54 -2.05 5.36 -9.55
C PHE A 54 -0.53 5.51 -9.38
N THR A 55 -0.11 6.24 -8.35
CA THR A 55 1.31 6.53 -8.07
C THR A 55 2.10 5.30 -7.63
N ASP A 56 1.47 4.38 -6.89
CA ASP A 56 2.15 3.26 -6.23
C ASP A 56 1.55 1.90 -6.61
N PRO A 57 1.53 1.53 -7.91
CA PRO A 57 0.86 0.32 -8.36
C PRO A 57 1.73 -0.93 -8.08
N ILE A 58 1.52 -1.56 -6.93
CA ILE A 58 2.34 -2.67 -6.43
C ILE A 58 2.16 -4.01 -7.18
N ALA A 59 1.14 -4.17 -8.01
CA ALA A 59 0.94 -5.38 -8.83
C ALA A 59 1.40 -5.19 -10.29
N ASP A 60 1.57 -3.94 -10.71
CA ASP A 60 1.86 -3.60 -12.10
C ASP A 60 3.35 -3.81 -12.39
N GLY A 61 3.67 -4.29 -13.57
CA GLY A 61 5.05 -4.37 -14.01
C GLY A 61 5.57 -3.07 -14.63
N PRO A 62 6.86 -3.02 -14.99
CA PRO A 62 7.55 -1.79 -15.38
C PRO A 62 6.88 -1.03 -16.53
N THR A 63 6.33 -1.74 -17.51
CA THR A 63 5.63 -1.14 -18.65
C THR A 63 4.37 -0.38 -18.22
N ILE A 64 3.56 -0.97 -17.34
CA ILE A 64 2.32 -0.36 -16.87
C ILE A 64 2.63 0.72 -15.82
N GLN A 65 3.65 0.54 -14.98
CA GLN A 65 4.13 1.61 -14.10
C GLN A 65 4.55 2.87 -14.87
N LYS A 66 5.25 2.69 -15.99
CA LYS A 66 5.63 3.80 -16.86
C LYS A 66 4.41 4.51 -17.45
N SER A 67 3.39 3.77 -17.87
CA SER A 67 2.16 4.38 -18.39
C SER A 67 1.36 5.11 -17.32
N ASN A 68 1.27 4.56 -16.10
CA ASN A 68 0.74 5.28 -14.92
C ASN A 68 1.47 6.61 -14.70
N THR A 69 2.80 6.58 -14.64
CA THR A 69 3.61 7.79 -14.41
C THR A 69 3.37 8.87 -15.47
N VAL A 70 3.28 8.48 -16.75
CA VAL A 70 3.01 9.42 -17.85
C VAL A 70 1.58 9.94 -17.79
N ALA A 71 0.60 9.08 -17.52
CA ALA A 71 -0.80 9.49 -17.35
C ALA A 71 -0.96 10.48 -16.19
N LEU A 72 -0.32 10.24 -15.05
CA LEU A 72 -0.36 11.19 -13.91
C LEU A 72 0.28 12.53 -14.26
N LYS A 73 1.38 12.55 -15.03
CA LYS A 73 1.99 13.79 -15.55
C LYS A 73 1.06 14.54 -16.51
N ASN A 74 0.18 13.82 -17.21
CA ASN A 74 -0.86 14.42 -18.05
C ASN A 74 -2.09 14.90 -17.24
N GLY A 75 -2.05 14.87 -15.90
CA GLY A 75 -3.12 15.36 -15.03
C GLY A 75 -4.36 14.46 -14.99
N ILE A 76 -4.21 13.17 -15.30
CA ILE A 76 -5.32 12.23 -15.40
C ILE A 76 -5.85 11.86 -14.01
N THR A 77 -7.17 11.95 -13.85
CA THR A 77 -7.93 11.66 -12.64
C THR A 77 -9.11 10.73 -12.97
N VAL A 78 -9.83 10.26 -11.94
CA VAL A 78 -11.10 9.54 -12.13
C VAL A 78 -12.08 10.35 -12.99
N THR A 79 -12.20 11.66 -12.76
CA THR A 79 -13.10 12.54 -13.50
C THR A 79 -12.76 12.61 -14.98
N SER A 80 -11.48 12.77 -15.34
CA SER A 80 -11.06 12.75 -16.75
C SER A 80 -11.28 11.38 -17.38
N THR A 81 -11.04 10.28 -16.64
CA THR A 81 -11.26 8.93 -17.14
C THR A 81 -12.73 8.67 -17.46
N LEU A 82 -13.65 9.08 -16.59
CA LEU A 82 -15.09 9.06 -16.86
C LEU A 82 -15.46 9.88 -18.10
N GLN A 83 -14.83 11.05 -18.27
CA GLN A 83 -15.05 11.89 -19.44
C GLN A 83 -14.58 11.21 -20.75
N PHE A 84 -13.44 10.53 -20.75
CA PHE A 84 -12.99 9.77 -21.92
C PHE A 84 -13.99 8.68 -22.33
N VAL A 85 -14.59 7.98 -21.36
CA VAL A 85 -15.64 6.98 -21.67
C VAL A 85 -16.84 7.67 -22.31
N ARG A 86 -17.32 8.80 -21.76
CA ARG A 86 -18.44 9.55 -22.35
C ARG A 86 -18.15 9.96 -23.79
N ASP A 87 -16.95 10.47 -24.05
CA ASP A 87 -16.57 10.93 -25.38
C ASP A 87 -16.38 9.78 -26.36
N ALA A 88 -15.81 8.65 -25.92
CA ALA A 88 -15.73 7.44 -26.73
C ALA A 88 -17.13 6.86 -27.04
N ARG A 89 -18.05 6.84 -26.07
CA ARG A 89 -19.45 6.42 -26.29
C ARG A 89 -20.16 7.31 -27.31
N LYS A 90 -19.99 8.64 -27.24
CA LYS A 90 -20.52 9.58 -28.24
C LYS A 90 -19.96 9.32 -29.63
N LYS A 91 -18.68 8.94 -29.73
CA LYS A 91 -18.01 8.58 -30.98
C LYS A 91 -18.31 7.15 -31.48
N GLY A 92 -19.15 6.37 -30.80
CA GLY A 92 -19.60 5.06 -31.26
C GLY A 92 -18.96 3.85 -30.58
N LEU A 93 -18.29 4.01 -29.44
CA LEU A 93 -17.83 2.88 -28.64
C LEU A 93 -19.03 2.08 -28.11
N LYS A 94 -19.12 0.78 -28.43
CA LYS A 94 -20.18 -0.15 -28.01
C LYS A 94 -19.69 -1.24 -27.08
N VAL A 95 -18.42 -1.64 -27.19
CA VAL A 95 -17.84 -2.69 -26.33
C VAL A 95 -17.92 -2.33 -24.85
N PRO A 96 -18.09 -3.31 -23.94
CA PRO A 96 -18.05 -3.04 -22.51
C PRO A 96 -16.72 -2.42 -22.06
N VAL A 97 -16.79 -1.53 -21.07
CA VAL A 97 -15.62 -0.87 -20.45
C VAL A 97 -15.59 -1.19 -18.97
N LEU A 98 -14.46 -1.68 -18.47
CA LEU A 98 -14.17 -1.88 -17.06
C LEU A 98 -13.17 -0.82 -16.61
N PHE A 99 -13.35 -0.27 -15.42
CA PHE A 99 -12.28 0.47 -14.76
C PHE A 99 -11.37 -0.51 -14.02
N MET A 100 -10.09 -0.52 -14.39
CA MET A 100 -9.08 -1.34 -13.73
C MET A 100 -8.10 -0.44 -12.98
N GLY A 101 -7.78 -0.74 -11.73
CA GLY A 101 -6.84 0.08 -10.97
C GLY A 101 -6.72 -0.32 -9.50
N TYR A 102 -6.35 0.65 -8.69
CA TYR A 102 -6.13 0.48 -7.25
C TYR A 102 -7.25 1.18 -6.46
N TYR A 103 -7.50 0.72 -5.25
CA TYR A 103 -8.62 1.17 -4.44
C TYR A 103 -8.47 2.63 -3.99
N ASN A 104 -7.25 3.14 -3.77
CA ASN A 104 -7.08 4.46 -3.16
C ASN A 104 -7.70 5.63 -3.97
N PRO A 105 -7.50 5.75 -5.29
CA PRO A 105 -8.21 6.75 -6.09
C PRO A 105 -9.74 6.60 -6.05
N LEU A 106 -10.24 5.36 -5.98
CA LEU A 106 -11.68 5.07 -5.87
C LEU A 106 -12.23 5.50 -4.51
N LEU A 107 -11.55 5.14 -3.43
CA LEU A 107 -11.87 5.52 -2.06
C LEU A 107 -11.93 7.04 -1.92
N ARG A 108 -10.94 7.76 -2.47
CA ARG A 108 -10.88 9.22 -2.40
C ARG A 108 -11.96 9.91 -3.22
N TYR A 109 -12.31 9.36 -4.38
CA TYR A 109 -13.43 9.84 -5.20
C TYR A 109 -14.80 9.66 -4.52
N GLY A 110 -14.91 8.61 -3.71
CA GLY A 110 -16.12 8.19 -3.00
C GLY A 110 -16.83 7.05 -3.74
N GLU A 111 -17.05 5.93 -3.06
CA GLU A 111 -17.61 4.70 -3.63
C GLU A 111 -18.99 4.93 -4.27
N ASP A 112 -19.93 5.52 -3.53
CA ASP A 112 -21.30 5.72 -4.02
C ASP A 112 -21.34 6.69 -5.23
N ARG A 113 -20.50 7.73 -5.19
CA ARG A 113 -20.30 8.66 -6.31
C ARG A 113 -19.68 7.95 -7.52
N MET A 114 -18.67 7.12 -7.31
CA MET A 114 -18.02 6.33 -8.36
C MET A 114 -19.04 5.46 -9.09
N LEU A 115 -19.89 4.72 -8.36
CA LEU A 115 -20.89 3.83 -8.95
C LEU A 115 -21.91 4.60 -9.80
N LYS A 116 -22.41 5.72 -9.30
CA LYS A 116 -23.34 6.58 -10.03
C LYS A 116 -22.71 7.12 -11.31
N ASP A 117 -21.54 7.75 -11.20
CA ASP A 117 -20.91 8.41 -12.33
C ASP A 117 -20.42 7.40 -13.39
N CYS A 118 -19.95 6.22 -12.98
CA CYS A 118 -19.60 5.11 -13.88
C CYS A 118 -20.81 4.63 -14.69
N LYS A 119 -21.96 4.44 -14.03
CA LYS A 119 -23.19 4.03 -14.70
C LYS A 119 -23.65 5.08 -15.72
N GLU A 120 -23.62 6.35 -15.36
CA GLU A 120 -23.96 7.47 -16.26
C GLU A 120 -22.98 7.62 -17.43
N ALA A 121 -21.69 7.35 -17.21
CA ALA A 121 -20.67 7.38 -18.27
C ALA A 121 -20.73 6.17 -19.23
N GLY A 122 -21.41 5.09 -18.84
CA GLY A 122 -21.46 3.85 -19.61
C GLY A 122 -20.27 2.90 -19.34
N VAL A 123 -19.71 2.96 -18.14
CA VAL A 123 -18.78 1.95 -17.58
C VAL A 123 -19.60 0.76 -17.08
N ASN A 124 -19.08 -0.46 -17.24
CA ASN A 124 -19.81 -1.70 -17.02
C ASN A 124 -19.39 -2.47 -15.76
N GLY A 125 -18.29 -2.08 -15.11
CA GLY A 125 -17.77 -2.71 -13.90
C GLY A 125 -16.34 -2.30 -13.55
N PHE A 126 -15.75 -3.03 -12.60
CA PHE A 126 -14.45 -2.75 -12.01
C PHE A 126 -13.59 -4.02 -11.87
N ILE A 127 -12.27 -3.82 -11.96
CA ILE A 127 -11.22 -4.74 -11.51
C ILE A 127 -10.31 -3.92 -10.57
N MET A 128 -10.49 -4.06 -9.26
CA MET A 128 -9.64 -3.39 -8.26
C MET A 128 -8.58 -4.38 -7.78
N VAL A 129 -7.33 -4.14 -8.17
CA VAL A 129 -6.25 -5.13 -8.05
C VAL A 129 -5.87 -5.41 -6.59
N ASP A 130 -6.04 -4.41 -5.72
CA ASP A 130 -5.67 -4.42 -4.31
C ASP A 130 -6.89 -4.40 -3.37
N LEU A 131 -8.11 -4.65 -3.87
CA LEU A 131 -9.32 -4.73 -3.07
C LEU A 131 -9.89 -6.15 -3.08
N PRO A 132 -9.38 -7.04 -2.21
CA PRO A 132 -9.86 -8.42 -2.16
C PRO A 132 -11.30 -8.49 -1.64
N PRO A 133 -12.03 -9.60 -1.88
CA PRO A 133 -13.44 -9.74 -1.53
C PRO A 133 -13.80 -9.41 -0.08
N GLU A 134 -12.91 -9.71 0.85
CA GLU A 134 -13.03 -9.44 2.29
C GLU A 134 -13.13 -7.94 2.57
N GLU A 135 -12.34 -7.14 1.86
CA GLU A 135 -12.35 -5.68 1.94
C GLU A 135 -13.44 -5.06 1.04
N ALA A 136 -13.86 -5.78 0.00
CA ALA A 136 -14.80 -5.31 -1.01
C ALA A 136 -16.27 -5.55 -0.66
N VAL A 137 -16.62 -6.20 0.46
CA VAL A 137 -18.01 -6.68 0.72
C VAL A 137 -19.07 -5.61 0.44
N ARG A 138 -18.92 -4.42 1.05
CA ARG A 138 -19.85 -3.30 0.86
C ARG A 138 -19.83 -2.81 -0.58
N PHE A 139 -18.65 -2.55 -1.12
CA PHE A 139 -18.48 -2.00 -2.47
C PHE A 139 -19.06 -2.94 -3.54
N ARG A 140 -18.74 -4.23 -3.49
CA ARG A 140 -19.25 -5.27 -4.39
C ARG A 140 -20.78 -5.38 -4.32
N ASN A 141 -21.35 -5.41 -3.12
CA ASN A 141 -22.81 -5.45 -2.97
C ASN A 141 -23.47 -4.21 -3.61
N ASN A 142 -22.84 -3.04 -3.52
CA ASN A 142 -23.30 -1.82 -4.17
C ASN A 142 -23.09 -1.85 -5.70
N CYS A 143 -22.00 -2.45 -6.21
CA CYS A 143 -21.81 -2.73 -7.64
C CYS A 143 -22.98 -3.56 -8.21
N THR A 144 -23.32 -4.67 -7.54
CA THR A 144 -24.43 -5.55 -7.96
C THR A 144 -25.75 -4.77 -8.00
N LYS A 145 -26.06 -3.99 -6.96
CA LYS A 145 -27.27 -3.14 -6.92
C LYS A 145 -27.28 -2.09 -8.05
N ALA A 146 -26.13 -1.53 -8.41
CA ALA A 146 -26.00 -0.57 -9.49
C ALA A 146 -26.08 -1.20 -10.90
N GLY A 147 -25.96 -2.53 -11.02
CA GLY A 147 -25.85 -3.25 -12.29
C GLY A 147 -24.44 -3.23 -12.89
N LEU A 148 -23.44 -2.91 -12.08
CA LEU A 148 -22.02 -2.88 -12.42
C LEU A 148 -21.36 -4.19 -11.98
N SER A 149 -20.43 -4.68 -12.80
CA SER A 149 -19.67 -5.89 -12.49
C SER A 149 -18.53 -5.60 -11.51
N TYR A 150 -18.25 -6.51 -10.59
CA TYR A 150 -17.01 -6.52 -9.82
C TYR A 150 -16.29 -7.84 -10.08
N VAL A 151 -15.23 -7.79 -10.88
CA VAL A 151 -14.56 -8.99 -11.40
C VAL A 151 -13.53 -9.48 -10.37
N PRO A 152 -13.66 -10.71 -9.85
CA PRO A 152 -12.67 -11.28 -8.95
C PRO A 152 -11.42 -11.73 -9.72
N LEU A 153 -10.28 -11.67 -9.04
CA LEU A 153 -9.00 -12.17 -9.54
C LEU A 153 -8.71 -13.53 -8.92
N ILE A 154 -8.07 -14.43 -9.67
CA ILE A 154 -7.51 -15.70 -9.21
C ILE A 154 -6.05 -15.75 -9.64
N ALA A 155 -5.16 -16.14 -8.73
CA ALA A 155 -3.73 -16.28 -8.98
C ALA A 155 -3.29 -17.76 -8.89
N PRO A 156 -2.09 -18.12 -9.38
CA PRO A 156 -1.59 -19.50 -9.27
C PRO A 156 -1.42 -19.98 -7.82
N ALA A 157 -1.14 -19.05 -6.89
CA ALA A 157 -1.04 -19.34 -5.46
C ALA A 157 -2.39 -19.45 -4.74
N THR A 158 -3.51 -19.09 -5.40
CA THR A 158 -4.84 -19.14 -4.79
C THR A 158 -5.20 -20.56 -4.37
N SER A 159 -5.46 -20.75 -3.07
CA SER A 159 -5.86 -22.03 -2.48
C SER A 159 -7.23 -22.51 -2.98
N GLU A 160 -7.51 -23.81 -2.92
CA GLU A 160 -8.78 -24.39 -3.38
C GLU A 160 -9.99 -23.81 -2.63
N LYS A 161 -9.85 -23.61 -1.31
CA LYS A 161 -10.89 -23.00 -0.44
C LYS A 161 -11.21 -21.58 -0.92
N ARG A 162 -10.19 -20.77 -1.19
CA ARG A 162 -10.32 -19.39 -1.66
C ARG A 162 -10.84 -19.30 -3.10
N MET A 163 -10.40 -20.22 -3.97
CA MET A 163 -10.87 -20.33 -5.36
C MET A 163 -12.37 -20.58 -5.44
N LYS A 164 -12.91 -21.50 -4.63
CA LYS A 164 -14.35 -21.79 -4.56
C LYS A 164 -15.16 -20.53 -4.23
N LEU A 165 -14.72 -19.77 -3.24
CA LEU A 165 -15.34 -18.50 -2.89
C LEU A 165 -15.28 -17.51 -4.05
N LEU A 166 -14.09 -17.27 -4.62
CA LEU A 166 -13.90 -16.31 -5.72
C LEU A 166 -14.79 -16.64 -6.92
N CYS A 167 -14.93 -17.92 -7.24
CA CYS A 167 -15.84 -18.39 -8.28
C CYS A 167 -17.32 -18.14 -7.93
N GLN A 168 -17.73 -18.37 -6.68
CA GLN A 168 -19.13 -18.15 -6.24
C GLN A 168 -19.56 -16.69 -6.28
N ILE A 169 -18.63 -15.76 -6.07
CA ILE A 169 -18.92 -14.32 -6.04
C ILE A 169 -18.76 -13.64 -7.40
N ALA A 170 -18.21 -14.35 -8.39
CA ALA A 170 -18.02 -13.82 -9.72
C ALA A 170 -19.37 -13.53 -10.36
N ASP A 171 -19.55 -12.33 -10.91
CA ASP A 171 -20.83 -11.94 -11.50
C ASP A 171 -20.86 -11.99 -13.03
N SER A 172 -19.71 -11.89 -13.71
CA SER A 172 -19.65 -11.78 -15.19
C SER A 172 -18.59 -12.69 -15.81
N PHE A 173 -17.34 -12.56 -15.40
CA PHE A 173 -16.22 -13.46 -15.70
C PHE A 173 -15.23 -13.45 -14.53
N ILE A 174 -14.28 -14.38 -14.56
CA ILE A 174 -13.20 -14.49 -13.58
C ILE A 174 -11.90 -14.09 -14.26
N TYR A 175 -11.14 -13.17 -13.66
CA TYR A 175 -9.82 -12.81 -14.16
C TYR A 175 -8.77 -13.77 -13.59
N VAL A 176 -8.10 -14.54 -14.43
CA VAL A 176 -7.04 -15.48 -14.02
C VAL A 176 -5.66 -14.92 -14.39
N VAL A 177 -4.81 -14.71 -13.39
CA VAL A 177 -3.42 -14.28 -13.58
C VAL A 177 -2.56 -15.49 -13.94
N SER A 178 -1.85 -15.46 -15.07
CA SER A 178 -1.13 -16.65 -15.56
C SER A 178 0.18 -16.98 -14.83
N ARG A 179 0.80 -16.02 -14.10
CA ARG A 179 2.10 -16.19 -13.44
C ARG A 179 2.14 -15.57 -12.06
N MET A 180 3.03 -16.11 -11.22
CA MET A 180 3.50 -15.43 -10.02
C MET A 180 4.42 -14.26 -10.44
N GLY A 181 4.05 -13.03 -10.09
CA GLY A 181 4.83 -11.82 -10.39
C GLY A 181 4.04 -10.71 -11.09
N VAL A 182 4.77 -9.69 -11.58
CA VAL A 182 4.20 -8.49 -12.21
C VAL A 182 4.02 -8.62 -13.73
N THR A 183 3.21 -7.75 -14.33
CA THR A 183 2.93 -7.76 -15.78
C THR A 183 4.20 -7.54 -16.63
N GLY A 184 4.36 -8.28 -17.75
CA GLY A 184 5.38 -7.96 -18.76
C GLY A 184 6.81 -8.50 -18.53
N ALA A 185 7.08 -9.31 -17.51
CA ALA A 185 8.35 -10.05 -17.43
C ALA A 185 8.45 -11.08 -18.57
N THR A 186 9.52 -11.02 -19.38
CA THR A 186 9.83 -11.95 -20.49
C THR A 186 9.82 -13.42 -20.03
N GLY A 187 9.12 -14.32 -20.73
CA GLY A 187 9.15 -15.76 -20.43
C GLY A 187 7.97 -16.53 -21.05
N THR A 188 8.04 -17.86 -21.04
CA THR A 188 7.08 -18.85 -21.58
C THR A 188 5.81 -19.01 -20.73
N LEU A 189 4.66 -19.36 -21.34
CA LEU A 189 3.41 -19.63 -20.61
C LEU A 189 3.66 -20.58 -19.42
N ASN A 190 3.04 -20.31 -18.27
CA ASN A 190 3.20 -21.16 -17.09
C ASN A 190 2.67 -22.57 -17.40
N THR A 191 3.51 -23.60 -17.21
CA THR A 191 3.13 -24.99 -17.47
C THR A 191 1.98 -25.48 -16.59
N LYS A 192 1.74 -24.83 -15.44
CA LYS A 192 0.62 -25.11 -14.53
C LYS A 192 -0.69 -24.39 -14.87
N LEU A 193 -0.70 -23.53 -15.90
CA LEU A 193 -1.90 -22.76 -16.24
C LEU A 193 -3.10 -23.64 -16.63
N PRO A 194 -2.97 -24.72 -17.44
CA PRO A 194 -4.08 -25.59 -17.76
C PRO A 194 -4.71 -26.24 -16.51
N GLU A 195 -3.89 -26.71 -15.58
CA GLU A 195 -4.36 -27.27 -14.30
C GLU A 195 -5.08 -26.20 -13.45
N LEU A 196 -4.55 -24.97 -13.41
CA LEU A 196 -5.23 -23.86 -12.73
C LEU A 196 -6.61 -23.60 -13.34
N LEU A 197 -6.72 -23.54 -14.66
CA LEU A 197 -8.00 -23.28 -15.36
C LEU A 197 -8.99 -24.42 -15.18
N GLU A 198 -8.55 -25.67 -15.22
CA GLU A 198 -9.42 -26.83 -14.97
C GLU A 198 -10.08 -26.73 -13.59
N ARG A 199 -9.32 -26.35 -12.55
CA ARG A 199 -9.86 -26.10 -11.21
C ARG A 199 -10.81 -24.90 -11.18
N VAL A 200 -10.47 -23.80 -11.87
CA VAL A 200 -11.35 -22.63 -11.96
C VAL A 200 -12.68 -23.03 -12.60
N HIS A 201 -12.65 -23.73 -13.73
CA HIS A 201 -13.83 -24.21 -14.43
C HIS A 201 -14.66 -25.15 -13.57
N GLN A 202 -14.03 -26.04 -12.80
CA GLN A 202 -14.70 -26.93 -11.85
C GLN A 202 -15.56 -26.17 -10.83
N TYR A 203 -15.12 -25.01 -10.35
CA TYR A 203 -15.85 -24.24 -9.33
C TYR A 203 -16.65 -23.05 -9.87
N SER A 204 -16.38 -22.60 -11.10
CA SER A 204 -16.98 -21.42 -11.73
C SER A 204 -18.50 -21.50 -11.96
N GLY A 205 -19.07 -22.71 -11.98
CA GLY A 205 -20.49 -22.90 -12.34
C GLY A 205 -20.82 -22.46 -13.77
N GLY A 206 -19.83 -22.44 -14.68
CA GLY A 206 -20.00 -22.02 -16.08
C GLY A 206 -19.73 -20.53 -16.34
N ILE A 207 -19.29 -19.78 -15.33
CA ILE A 207 -18.80 -18.41 -15.51
C ILE A 207 -17.48 -18.45 -16.30
N PRO A 208 -17.33 -17.66 -17.38
CA PRO A 208 -16.13 -17.68 -18.22
C PRO A 208 -14.89 -17.19 -17.48
N ALA A 209 -13.72 -17.74 -17.84
CA ALA A 209 -12.43 -17.28 -17.35
C ALA A 209 -11.68 -16.48 -18.43
N ALA A 210 -11.15 -15.31 -18.06
CA ALA A 210 -10.25 -14.53 -18.89
C ALA A 210 -8.84 -14.58 -18.32
N VAL A 211 -7.88 -15.07 -19.11
CA VAL A 211 -6.50 -15.21 -18.66
C VAL A 211 -5.69 -13.98 -19.08
N GLY A 212 -5.08 -13.32 -18.09
CA GLY A 212 -4.10 -12.27 -18.33
C GLY A 212 -2.66 -12.69 -18.09
N PHE A 213 -1.75 -11.79 -18.46
CA PHE A 213 -0.28 -11.88 -18.32
C PHE A 213 0.44 -12.76 -19.35
N GLY A 214 1.53 -12.22 -19.92
CA GLY A 214 2.43 -12.94 -20.83
C GLY A 214 2.01 -13.03 -22.30
N VAL A 215 0.81 -12.56 -22.65
CA VAL A 215 0.33 -12.57 -24.05
C VAL A 215 0.82 -11.32 -24.78
N SER A 216 1.64 -11.54 -25.81
CA SER A 216 2.19 -10.47 -26.64
C SER A 216 2.16 -10.81 -28.13
N THR A 217 2.24 -12.09 -28.48
CA THR A 217 2.24 -12.61 -29.84
C THR A 217 0.95 -13.36 -30.18
N ARG A 218 0.71 -13.57 -31.47
CA ARG A 218 -0.37 -14.44 -31.96
C ARG A 218 -0.26 -15.86 -31.42
N GLU A 219 0.95 -16.40 -31.34
CA GLU A 219 1.18 -17.74 -30.79
C GLU A 219 0.70 -17.84 -29.34
N HIS A 220 1.07 -16.87 -28.48
CA HIS A 220 0.58 -16.83 -27.11
C HIS A 220 -0.94 -16.73 -27.05
N PHE A 221 -1.55 -15.87 -27.87
CA PHE A 221 -3.00 -15.72 -27.94
C PHE A 221 -3.68 -17.05 -28.31
N LEU A 222 -3.18 -17.75 -29.33
CA LEU A 222 -3.73 -19.04 -29.75
C LEU A 222 -3.57 -20.11 -28.67
N SER A 223 -2.42 -20.19 -28.00
CA SER A 223 -2.20 -21.14 -26.90
C SER A 223 -3.16 -20.92 -25.73
N VAL A 224 -3.42 -19.66 -25.34
CA VAL A 224 -4.37 -19.35 -24.26
C VAL A 224 -5.81 -19.58 -24.73
N SER A 225 -6.12 -19.25 -25.98
CA SER A 225 -7.47 -19.42 -26.56
C SER A 225 -7.94 -20.88 -26.59
N GLN A 226 -7.03 -21.85 -26.52
CA GLN A 226 -7.37 -23.27 -26.46
C GLN A 226 -7.94 -23.71 -25.10
N ILE A 227 -7.68 -22.94 -24.03
CA ILE A 227 -7.97 -23.34 -22.64
C ILE A 227 -8.80 -22.31 -21.86
N ALA A 228 -9.07 -21.13 -22.43
CA ALA A 228 -9.81 -20.06 -21.76
C ALA A 228 -10.83 -19.38 -22.70
N GLU A 229 -11.90 -18.88 -22.11
CA GLU A 229 -12.98 -18.15 -22.82
C GLU A 229 -12.60 -16.70 -23.14
N GLY A 230 -11.61 -16.14 -22.44
CA GLY A 230 -11.06 -14.81 -22.69
C GLY A 230 -9.53 -14.75 -22.60
N VAL A 231 -8.93 -13.85 -23.38
CA VAL A 231 -7.50 -13.52 -23.31
C VAL A 231 -7.33 -12.03 -23.03
N VAL A 232 -6.56 -11.68 -22.00
CA VAL A 232 -6.26 -10.28 -21.63
C VAL A 232 -4.87 -9.88 -22.13
N ILE A 233 -4.80 -8.77 -22.86
CA ILE A 233 -3.54 -8.16 -23.33
C ILE A 233 -3.44 -6.73 -22.79
N GLY A 234 -2.44 -6.47 -21.95
CA GLY A 234 -2.19 -5.14 -21.38
C GLY A 234 -0.84 -4.55 -21.79
N SER A 235 0.26 -5.06 -21.22
CA SER A 235 1.61 -4.49 -21.42
C SER A 235 2.00 -4.35 -22.89
N GLN A 236 1.59 -5.27 -23.75
CA GLN A 236 1.91 -5.18 -25.18
C GLN A 236 1.11 -4.06 -25.87
N ILE A 237 -0.17 -3.84 -25.53
CA ILE A 237 -0.96 -2.71 -26.05
C ILE A 237 -0.33 -1.40 -25.62
N VAL A 238 0.05 -1.26 -24.34
CA VAL A 238 0.78 -0.10 -23.83
C VAL A 238 2.10 0.12 -24.58
N THR A 239 2.82 -0.95 -24.93
CA THR A 239 4.07 -0.86 -25.71
C THR A 239 3.82 -0.40 -27.15
N VAL A 240 2.80 -0.93 -27.81
CA VAL A 240 2.37 -0.50 -29.16
C VAL A 240 2.01 0.99 -29.17
N LEU A 241 1.22 1.44 -28.19
CA LEU A 241 0.86 2.85 -28.02
C LEU A 241 2.09 3.75 -27.79
N GLY A 242 3.05 3.30 -26.98
CA GLY A 242 4.27 4.04 -26.70
C GLY A 242 5.20 4.20 -27.90
N ASN A 243 5.19 3.24 -28.82
CA ASN A 243 6.03 3.25 -30.03
C ASN A 243 5.37 3.95 -31.22
N ALA A 244 4.04 4.08 -31.22
CA ALA A 244 3.30 4.74 -32.29
C ALA A 244 3.40 6.27 -32.20
N LYS A 245 3.45 6.91 -33.38
CA LYS A 245 3.44 8.38 -33.48
C LYS A 245 2.09 8.94 -33.02
N GLN A 246 2.11 10.16 -32.50
CA GLN A 246 0.90 10.91 -32.19
C GLN A 246 -0.01 11.01 -33.43
N GLY A 247 -1.31 10.75 -33.26
CA GLY A 247 -2.29 10.66 -34.34
C GLY A 247 -2.39 9.29 -35.02
N GLU A 248 -1.38 8.42 -34.86
CA GLU A 248 -1.35 7.06 -35.44
C GLU A 248 -1.69 5.96 -34.41
N ARG A 249 -1.86 6.33 -33.13
CA ARG A 249 -1.98 5.39 -32.01
C ARG A 249 -3.20 4.49 -32.08
N ALA A 250 -4.36 5.05 -32.42
CA ALA A 250 -5.60 4.30 -32.59
C ALA A 250 -5.47 3.24 -33.71
N LYS A 251 -4.83 3.62 -34.83
CA LYS A 251 -4.55 2.72 -35.94
C LYS A 251 -3.54 1.63 -35.56
N ALA A 252 -2.50 1.97 -34.81
CA ALA A 252 -1.48 1.02 -34.37
C ALA A 252 -2.07 -0.08 -33.47
N VAL A 253 -2.92 0.26 -32.50
CA VAL A 253 -3.58 -0.76 -31.66
C VAL A 253 -4.62 -1.56 -32.44
N GLN A 254 -5.32 -0.94 -33.38
CA GLN A 254 -6.25 -1.63 -34.27
C GLN A 254 -5.53 -2.73 -35.07
N GLU A 255 -4.41 -2.38 -35.73
CA GLU A 255 -3.60 -3.30 -36.51
C GLU A 255 -3.01 -4.43 -35.65
N TYR A 256 -2.47 -4.09 -34.48
CA TYR A 256 -1.92 -5.07 -33.55
C TYR A 256 -2.98 -6.08 -33.07
N CYS A 257 -4.14 -5.61 -32.60
CA CYS A 257 -5.21 -6.49 -32.12
C CYS A 257 -5.77 -7.38 -33.25
N SER A 258 -5.91 -6.83 -34.46
CA SER A 258 -6.28 -7.60 -35.65
C SER A 258 -5.25 -8.68 -35.99
N GLN A 259 -3.95 -8.37 -35.94
CA GLN A 259 -2.88 -9.34 -36.21
C GLN A 259 -2.83 -10.47 -35.18
N VAL A 260 -2.91 -10.13 -33.89
CA VAL A 260 -2.84 -11.13 -32.81
C VAL A 260 -4.02 -12.09 -32.89
N THR A 261 -5.23 -11.57 -33.08
CA THR A 261 -6.44 -12.39 -33.17
C THR A 261 -6.59 -13.06 -34.54
N GLY A 262 -6.02 -12.48 -35.61
CA GLY A 262 -6.22 -12.92 -36.99
C GLY A 262 -7.57 -12.51 -37.58
N ARG A 263 -8.28 -11.58 -36.93
CA ARG A 263 -9.57 -11.04 -37.39
C ARG A 263 -9.33 -10.00 -38.47
N LYS A 264 -10.11 -9.99 -39.55
CA LYS A 264 -9.94 -9.01 -40.64
C LYS A 264 -10.26 -7.59 -40.15
N LEU A 265 -9.46 -6.62 -40.59
CA LEU A 265 -9.76 -5.20 -40.42
C LEU A 265 -11.10 -4.87 -41.13
N GLY A 266 -12.17 -4.70 -40.36
CA GLY A 266 -13.48 -4.28 -40.88
C GLY A 266 -14.63 -5.27 -40.71
N ASP A 267 -14.42 -6.52 -40.27
CA ASP A 267 -15.51 -7.49 -40.03
C ASP A 267 -16.34 -7.20 -38.76
N PHE A 268 -16.15 -6.03 -38.12
CA PHE A 268 -16.88 -5.63 -36.92
C PHE A 268 -18.12 -4.82 -37.28
N ASN A 269 -19.24 -5.54 -37.46
CA ASN A 269 -20.64 -5.08 -37.53
C ASN A 269 -20.87 -3.62 -37.97
N THR A 270 -20.96 -3.40 -39.28
CA THR A 270 -21.93 -2.45 -39.86
C THR A 270 -23.32 -3.06 -40.05
N THR A 271 -23.57 -4.23 -39.47
CA THR A 271 -24.88 -4.89 -39.42
C THR A 271 -25.55 -4.64 -38.09
N ASP A 272 -25.86 -3.38 -37.81
CA ASP A 272 -27.11 -3.04 -37.12
C ASP A 272 -27.78 -1.97 -37.98
N GLY A 273 -28.97 -2.33 -38.46
CA GLY A 273 -29.59 -1.77 -39.64
C GLY A 273 -29.63 -0.25 -39.69
N LEU A 274 -29.28 0.27 -40.86
CA LEU A 274 -29.90 1.46 -41.43
C LEU A 274 -31.42 1.22 -41.54
N THR A 275 -32.15 1.27 -40.43
CA THR A 275 -33.58 1.56 -40.47
C THR A 275 -33.75 3.03 -40.81
N ARG A 276 -33.86 3.26 -42.12
CA ARG A 276 -34.78 4.26 -42.67
C ARG A 276 -36.09 4.19 -41.89
N GLU A 277 -36.47 5.27 -41.21
CA GLU A 277 -37.51 6.15 -41.72
C GLU A 277 -37.61 7.42 -40.86
N VAL A 278 -37.61 8.53 -41.58
CA VAL A 278 -37.73 9.90 -41.09
C VAL A 278 -39.20 10.14 -40.76
N GLY A 279 -39.57 9.90 -39.49
CA GLY A 279 -40.84 10.34 -38.91
C GLY A 279 -40.69 11.75 -38.36
N ILE A 280 -41.04 12.74 -39.17
CA ILE A 280 -41.11 14.17 -38.83
C ILE A 280 -42.32 14.39 -37.90
N VAL A 281 -42.13 15.30 -36.93
CA VAL A 281 -43.11 15.95 -36.05
C VAL A 281 -43.57 15.18 -34.82
N GLU A 282 -42.90 15.43 -33.70
CA GLU A 282 -43.60 16.01 -32.56
C GLU A 282 -42.70 17.05 -31.88
N THR A 283 -42.96 18.29 -32.27
CA THR A 283 -42.33 19.49 -31.72
C THR A 283 -43.17 19.95 -30.52
N MET A 284 -42.46 20.42 -29.49
CA MET A 284 -42.95 21.33 -28.44
C MET A 284 -43.85 20.76 -27.34
N LYS A 285 -43.30 20.66 -26.12
CA LYS A 285 -43.61 21.58 -24.99
C LYS A 285 -43.17 20.95 -23.67
N SER A 286 -42.03 21.40 -23.14
CA SER A 286 -41.85 21.77 -21.72
C SER A 286 -40.36 21.96 -21.39
N ALA A 287 -39.73 22.97 -21.99
CA ALA A 287 -38.54 23.56 -21.41
C ALA A 287 -39.01 24.58 -20.36
N LYS A 288 -38.77 24.29 -19.08
CA LYS A 288 -38.75 25.31 -18.03
C LYS A 288 -37.30 25.51 -17.62
N GLU A 289 -36.85 26.75 -17.74
CA GLU A 289 -35.51 27.22 -17.41
C GLU A 289 -35.17 26.98 -15.93
N PRO A 290 -33.95 26.52 -15.61
CA PRO A 290 -33.39 26.71 -14.29
C PRO A 290 -32.88 28.14 -14.18
N ASN A 291 -33.52 28.91 -13.30
CA ASN A 291 -33.03 30.22 -12.89
C ASN A 291 -31.59 30.11 -12.37
N ALA A 292 -30.76 31.01 -12.89
CA ALA A 292 -29.41 31.28 -12.44
C ALA A 292 -29.41 31.79 -10.99
N ALA A 293 -28.57 31.19 -10.16
CA ALA A 293 -28.01 31.85 -8.99
C ALA A 293 -26.58 31.34 -8.75
N ALA A 294 -25.64 32.23 -9.10
CA ALA A 294 -24.25 32.39 -8.69
C ALA A 294 -23.66 31.44 -7.62
N ASN A 295 -22.45 30.96 -7.96
CA ASN A 295 -21.25 30.81 -7.13
C ASN A 295 -21.42 30.93 -5.60
N GLY A 296 -21.12 29.84 -4.89
CA GLY A 296 -20.91 29.86 -3.44
C GLY A 296 -20.72 28.47 -2.86
N LEU A 297 -19.51 27.92 -3.00
CA LEU A 297 -19.04 26.75 -2.24
C LEU A 297 -19.03 27.10 -0.74
N ASN A 298 -20.11 26.87 -0.03
CA ASN A 298 -20.12 26.89 1.44
C ASN A 298 -21.10 25.85 1.99
N GLY A 299 -20.54 24.84 2.66
CA GLY A 299 -21.22 24.06 3.70
C GLY A 299 -22.28 23.07 3.24
N HIS A 300 -21.88 21.97 2.58
CA HIS A 300 -22.73 20.77 2.59
C HIS A 300 -22.70 20.15 3.99
N GLN A 301 -23.67 20.50 4.83
CA GLN A 301 -24.13 19.62 5.89
C GLN A 301 -24.61 18.32 5.23
N VAL A 302 -23.85 17.25 5.43
CA VAL A 302 -24.19 15.91 4.95
C VAL A 302 -25.47 15.47 5.67
N GLN A 303 -26.60 15.47 4.98
CA GLN A 303 -27.77 14.73 5.42
C GLN A 303 -27.50 13.25 5.20
N VAL A 304 -27.49 12.48 6.28
CA VAL A 304 -27.36 11.02 6.24
C VAL A 304 -28.79 10.46 6.10
N ASP A 305 -29.14 9.96 4.91
CA ASP A 305 -30.50 9.52 4.60
C ASP A 305 -30.97 8.32 5.46
N LYS A 306 -30.04 7.50 6.00
CA LYS A 306 -30.35 6.41 6.93
C LYS A 306 -29.10 5.95 7.71
N VAL A 307 -29.27 5.64 9.00
CA VAL A 307 -28.28 4.97 9.85
C VAL A 307 -28.65 3.49 9.96
N ILE A 308 -27.71 2.60 9.66
CA ILE A 308 -27.87 1.15 9.80
C ILE A 308 -27.54 0.77 11.25
N THR A 309 -28.40 -0.04 11.86
CA THR A 309 -28.21 -0.58 13.23
C THR A 309 -28.01 -2.09 13.19
N ASP A 310 -27.53 -2.69 14.28
CA ASP A 310 -27.29 -4.14 14.36
C ASP A 310 -28.53 -4.99 14.05
N ALA A 311 -29.74 -4.45 14.22
CA ALA A 311 -31.00 -5.11 13.89
C ALA A 311 -31.30 -5.19 12.38
N ASP A 312 -30.59 -4.43 11.54
CA ASP A 312 -30.70 -4.48 10.08
C ASP A 312 -29.80 -5.59 9.45
N VAL A 313 -29.03 -6.32 10.27
CA VAL A 313 -28.15 -7.41 9.83
C VAL A 313 -28.93 -8.75 9.81
N PRO A 314 -29.05 -9.44 8.66
CA PRO A 314 -29.75 -10.72 8.57
C PRO A 314 -29.18 -11.80 9.51
N SER A 315 -30.05 -12.69 10.01
CA SER A 315 -29.72 -13.70 11.03
C SER A 315 -28.99 -14.95 10.53
N GLU A 316 -28.87 -15.13 9.21
CA GLU A 316 -28.06 -16.22 8.63
C GLU A 316 -26.64 -15.70 8.36
N PRO A 317 -25.57 -16.52 8.57
CA PRO A 317 -24.21 -16.10 8.29
C PRO A 317 -24.10 -15.61 6.84
N GLY A 318 -23.92 -14.31 6.68
CA GLY A 318 -23.80 -13.69 5.38
C GLY A 318 -22.50 -14.10 4.70
N LEU A 319 -22.36 -13.73 3.43
CA LEU A 319 -21.10 -13.89 2.71
C LEU A 319 -19.93 -13.20 3.44
N ALA A 320 -20.20 -12.14 4.23
CA ALA A 320 -19.23 -11.50 5.12
C ALA A 320 -18.73 -12.44 6.23
N ASP A 321 -19.63 -13.17 6.89
CA ASP A 321 -19.27 -14.15 7.92
C ASP A 321 -18.50 -15.34 7.30
N GLN A 322 -18.84 -15.73 6.08
CA GLN A 322 -18.09 -16.73 5.31
C GLN A 322 -16.67 -16.23 4.95
N LEU A 323 -16.53 -14.94 4.63
CA LEU A 323 -15.26 -14.26 4.35
C LEU A 323 -14.38 -14.11 5.61
N ASP A 324 -14.96 -13.75 6.75
CA ASP A 324 -14.22 -13.66 8.02
C ASP A 324 -13.80 -15.06 8.53
N ALA A 325 -14.63 -16.09 8.31
CA ALA A 325 -14.32 -17.51 8.58
C ALA A 325 -13.30 -18.13 7.59
N LEU A 326 -12.92 -17.41 6.53
CA LEU A 326 -11.86 -17.84 5.61
C LEU A 326 -10.48 -17.48 6.14
N ASN A 327 -10.33 -16.29 6.72
CA ASN A 327 -9.07 -15.80 7.30
C ASN A 327 -8.83 -16.33 8.72
N SER A 328 -9.89 -16.50 9.50
CA SER A 328 -9.81 -17.18 10.78
C SER A 328 -10.01 -18.68 10.56
N ALA A 329 -9.07 -19.53 10.96
CA ALA A 329 -9.30 -20.98 11.01
C ALA A 329 -10.38 -21.39 12.06
N THR A 330 -11.22 -20.47 12.52
CA THR A 330 -12.29 -20.70 13.47
C THR A 330 -13.61 -20.87 12.72
N ASN A 331 -13.98 -22.12 12.48
CA ASN A 331 -15.31 -22.50 12.04
C ASN A 331 -16.36 -21.95 13.02
N GLY A 332 -16.99 -20.81 12.72
CA GLY A 332 -18.26 -20.36 13.31
C GLY A 332 -18.35 -20.30 14.84
N THR A 333 -17.23 -20.28 15.57
CA THR A 333 -17.18 -20.15 17.02
C THR A 333 -16.85 -18.72 17.41
N ALA A 334 -17.34 -18.29 18.58
CA ALA A 334 -17.16 -16.95 19.15
C ALA A 334 -15.71 -16.44 18.99
N PRO A 335 -15.50 -15.11 18.79
CA PRO A 335 -14.20 -14.54 18.45
C PRO A 335 -13.14 -15.04 19.43
N ASN A 336 -12.13 -15.72 18.88
CA ASN A 336 -11.00 -16.21 19.64
C ASN A 336 -10.30 -14.99 20.29
N PRO A 337 -10.25 -14.88 21.62
CA PRO A 337 -9.58 -13.74 22.28
C PRO A 337 -8.07 -13.69 21.96
N ASP A 338 -7.47 -14.78 21.47
CA ASP A 338 -6.09 -14.83 21.01
C ASP A 338 -5.91 -14.46 19.52
N ALA A 339 -7.00 -14.21 18.78
CA ALA A 339 -6.94 -13.80 17.38
C ALA A 339 -6.20 -12.46 17.24
N ILE A 340 -5.37 -12.34 16.21
CA ILE A 340 -4.72 -11.07 15.91
C ILE A 340 -5.81 -10.15 15.34
N PRO A 341 -5.95 -8.92 15.86
CA PRO A 341 -6.89 -7.98 15.28
C PRO A 341 -6.45 -7.65 13.84
N ALA A 342 -7.29 -8.00 12.86
CA ALA A 342 -7.08 -7.62 11.47
C ALA A 342 -7.20 -6.10 11.26
N ARG A 343 -7.88 -5.41 12.19
CA ARG A 343 -8.12 -3.96 12.16
C ARG A 343 -7.92 -3.31 13.52
N PHE A 344 -7.61 -2.02 13.48
CA PHE A 344 -7.55 -1.10 14.62
C PHE A 344 -8.54 0.03 14.35
N GLY A 345 -9.75 -0.10 14.90
CA GLY A 345 -10.87 0.76 14.47
C GLY A 345 -11.14 0.56 12.97
N GLN A 346 -11.10 1.65 12.19
CA GLN A 346 -11.27 1.61 10.73
C GLN A 346 -9.97 1.36 9.94
N PHE A 347 -8.83 1.23 10.62
CA PHE A 347 -7.51 1.10 10.00
C PHE A 347 -7.02 -0.35 10.02
N GLY A 348 -6.05 -0.70 9.19
CA GLY A 348 -5.57 -2.08 9.04
C GLY A 348 -6.11 -2.72 7.75
N GLY A 349 -6.47 -4.00 7.83
CA GLY A 349 -6.97 -4.78 6.70
C GLY A 349 -5.88 -5.32 5.78
N GLN A 350 -6.31 -5.91 4.67
CA GLN A 350 -5.44 -6.51 3.65
C GLN A 350 -5.82 -5.98 2.27
N TYR A 351 -5.26 -4.83 1.89
CA TYR A 351 -5.51 -4.20 0.58
C TYR A 351 -4.42 -4.57 -0.42
N VAL A 352 -4.37 -5.85 -0.78
CA VAL A 352 -3.27 -6.43 -1.56
C VAL A 352 -3.75 -7.20 -2.77
N PRO A 353 -2.88 -7.43 -3.76
CA PRO A 353 -3.13 -8.37 -4.84
C PRO A 353 -3.47 -9.77 -4.33
N GLU A 354 -4.40 -10.43 -5.01
CA GLU A 354 -4.85 -11.79 -4.71
C GLU A 354 -3.67 -12.78 -4.54
N SER A 355 -2.59 -12.60 -5.28
CA SER A 355 -1.38 -13.43 -5.18
C SER A 355 -0.72 -13.44 -3.80
N LEU A 356 -0.99 -12.45 -2.93
CA LEU A 356 -0.41 -12.37 -1.59
C LEU A 356 -1.31 -12.97 -0.50
N MET A 357 -2.59 -13.24 -0.78
CA MET A 357 -3.58 -13.55 0.25
C MET A 357 -3.23 -14.84 1.02
N ASP A 358 -2.97 -15.94 0.33
CA ASP A 358 -2.65 -17.22 0.99
C ASP A 358 -1.28 -17.18 1.71
N CYS A 359 -0.31 -16.41 1.20
CA CYS A 359 0.98 -16.25 1.88
C CYS A 359 0.84 -15.42 3.17
N LEU A 360 -0.03 -14.41 3.17
CA LEU A 360 -0.34 -13.66 4.39
C LEU A 360 -1.08 -14.53 5.41
N ALA A 361 -1.95 -15.44 4.97
CA ALA A 361 -2.62 -16.41 5.83
C ALA A 361 -1.62 -17.40 6.46
N GLU A 362 -0.67 -17.94 5.66
CA GLU A 362 0.44 -18.78 6.18
C GLU A 362 1.26 -18.01 7.22
N LEU A 363 1.59 -16.75 6.93
CA LEU A 363 2.35 -15.89 7.83
C LEU A 363 1.61 -15.65 9.15
N GLU A 364 0.30 -15.36 9.08
CA GLU A 364 -0.54 -15.17 10.26
C GLU A 364 -0.58 -16.43 11.13
N GLU A 365 -0.85 -17.59 10.52
CA GLU A 365 -0.92 -18.86 11.24
C GLU A 365 0.44 -19.19 11.89
N GLY A 366 1.53 -19.05 11.15
CA GLY A 366 2.88 -19.27 11.66
C GLY A 366 3.24 -18.32 12.80
N PHE A 367 2.86 -17.05 12.68
CA PHE A 367 3.09 -16.06 13.73
C PHE A 367 2.27 -16.34 14.98
N GLN A 368 0.99 -16.73 14.84
CA GLN A 368 0.15 -17.12 15.98
C GLN A 368 0.74 -18.32 16.73
N LYS A 369 1.18 -19.35 16.00
CA LYS A 369 1.86 -20.51 16.57
C LYS A 369 3.14 -20.11 17.31
N ALA A 370 3.96 -19.24 16.71
CA ALA A 370 5.20 -18.76 17.33
C ALA A 370 4.94 -17.89 18.58
N LYS A 371 3.97 -16.96 18.49
CA LYS A 371 3.60 -16.07 19.59
C LYS A 371 3.10 -16.84 20.82
N ASN A 372 2.37 -17.94 20.61
CA ASN A 372 1.80 -18.76 21.69
C ASN A 372 2.74 -19.88 22.16
N ASP A 373 3.92 -20.04 21.55
CA ASP A 373 4.90 -21.06 21.92
C ASP A 373 5.99 -20.47 22.86
N PRO A 374 6.07 -20.93 24.13
CA PRO A 374 7.12 -20.50 25.05
C PRO A 374 8.55 -20.77 24.56
N GLU A 375 8.79 -21.84 23.78
CA GLU A 375 10.13 -22.14 23.27
C GLU A 375 10.57 -21.13 22.21
N PHE A 376 9.64 -20.53 21.46
CA PHE A 376 9.96 -19.40 20.57
C PHE A 376 10.51 -18.22 21.35
N TRP A 377 9.82 -17.84 22.43
CA TRP A 377 10.22 -16.72 23.27
C TRP A 377 11.50 -16.99 24.04
N LYS A 378 11.73 -18.23 24.46
CA LYS A 378 12.98 -18.66 25.06
C LYS A 378 14.14 -18.56 24.07
N GLU A 379 13.96 -19.00 22.81
CA GLU A 379 14.95 -18.80 21.75
C GLU A 379 15.18 -17.31 21.48
N TYR A 380 14.13 -16.51 21.29
CA TYR A 380 14.22 -15.07 21.07
C TYR A 380 14.98 -14.36 22.20
N LYS A 381 14.62 -14.65 23.46
CA LYS A 381 15.28 -14.07 24.65
C LYS A 381 16.71 -14.55 24.85
N SER A 382 17.07 -15.74 24.37
CA SER A 382 18.46 -16.24 24.42
C SER A 382 19.44 -15.34 23.64
N TYR A 383 18.95 -14.55 22.69
CA TYR A 383 19.74 -13.58 21.93
C TYR A 383 19.78 -12.18 22.56
N TYR A 384 19.17 -11.94 23.72
CA TYR A 384 19.23 -10.62 24.37
C TYR A 384 20.67 -10.14 24.63
N PRO A 385 21.62 -10.98 25.10
CA PRO A 385 23.03 -10.60 25.19
C PRO A 385 23.64 -10.22 23.84
N TYR A 386 23.26 -10.93 22.77
CA TYR A 386 23.72 -10.63 21.41
C TYR A 386 23.14 -9.31 20.87
N MET A 387 21.90 -8.99 21.22
CA MET A 387 21.23 -7.74 20.83
C MET A 387 21.68 -6.54 21.67
N GLY A 388 22.20 -6.76 22.87
CA GLY A 388 22.61 -5.72 23.82
C GLY A 388 21.48 -5.23 24.73
N ARG A 389 20.67 -6.14 25.28
CA ARG A 389 19.48 -5.78 26.08
C ARG A 389 19.27 -6.60 27.36
N PRO A 390 18.53 -6.08 28.37
CA PRO A 390 17.67 -4.87 28.34
C PRO A 390 18.45 -3.59 28.01
N SER A 391 17.88 -2.73 27.15
CA SER A 391 18.57 -1.49 26.79
C SER A 391 18.51 -0.52 27.97
N SER A 392 19.52 0.33 28.13
CA SER A 392 19.60 1.20 29.32
C SER A 392 18.49 2.26 29.35
N LEU A 393 18.05 2.61 30.56
CA LEU A 393 17.16 3.73 30.83
C LEU A 393 17.76 4.55 31.98
N HIS A 394 17.95 5.85 31.78
CA HIS A 394 18.55 6.74 32.78
C HIS A 394 18.01 8.17 32.65
N LEU A 395 18.19 8.95 33.72
CA LEU A 395 17.91 10.38 33.74
C LEU A 395 18.95 11.14 32.92
N ALA A 396 18.49 12.01 32.01
CA ALA A 396 19.32 13.00 31.32
C ALA A 396 19.30 14.30 32.13
N ASP A 397 20.22 14.39 33.09
CA ASP A 397 20.22 15.41 34.14
C ASP A 397 20.50 16.81 33.58
N ARG A 398 21.49 16.96 32.71
CA ARG A 398 21.84 18.25 32.09
C ARG A 398 20.76 18.73 31.12
N LEU A 399 20.14 17.82 30.37
CA LEU A 399 19.01 18.13 29.50
C LEU A 399 17.80 18.55 30.34
N THR A 400 17.52 17.84 31.42
CA THR A 400 16.45 18.18 32.37
C THR A 400 16.67 19.58 32.97
N GLU A 401 17.89 19.87 33.44
CA GLU A 401 18.27 21.18 33.96
C GLU A 401 18.10 22.28 32.91
N ARG A 402 18.59 22.05 31.69
CA ARG A 402 18.50 22.98 30.56
C ARG A 402 17.06 23.32 30.19
N VAL A 403 16.16 22.34 30.24
CA VAL A 403 14.75 22.49 29.90
C VAL A 403 13.98 23.18 31.03
N GLY A 404 14.33 22.89 32.30
CA GLY A 404 13.75 23.52 33.49
C GLY A 404 12.34 23.03 33.87
N GLY A 405 11.85 21.95 33.25
CA GLY A 405 10.53 21.35 33.47
C GLY A 405 10.60 19.93 34.05
N ALA A 406 9.78 19.01 33.55
CA ALA A 406 9.77 17.61 33.98
C ALA A 406 11.13 16.91 33.85
N GLN A 407 11.33 15.86 34.65
CA GLN A 407 12.51 15.00 34.59
C GLN A 407 12.50 14.16 33.31
N ILE A 408 13.55 14.30 32.50
CA ILE A 408 13.68 13.64 31.19
C ILE A 408 14.55 12.39 31.33
N TYR A 409 13.97 11.24 30.99
CA TYR A 409 14.65 9.95 30.93
C TYR A 409 14.86 9.51 29.49
N LEU A 410 15.97 8.84 29.20
CA LEU A 410 16.31 8.33 27.88
C LEU A 410 16.30 6.81 27.86
N LYS A 411 15.45 6.20 27.02
CA LYS A 411 15.48 4.77 26.70
C LYS A 411 16.42 4.55 25.51
N ARG A 412 17.56 3.90 25.74
CA ARG A 412 18.73 3.86 24.84
C ARG A 412 18.72 2.71 23.83
N GLU A 413 17.74 2.68 22.94
CA GLU A 413 17.70 1.69 21.84
C GLU A 413 18.81 1.93 20.79
N ASP A 414 19.47 3.08 20.83
CA ASP A 414 20.66 3.42 20.05
C ASP A 414 21.90 2.59 20.42
N LEU A 415 21.91 1.99 21.61
CA LEU A 415 23.02 1.15 22.11
C LEU A 415 22.89 -0.34 21.79
N ASN A 416 21.81 -0.75 21.13
CA ASN A 416 21.67 -2.13 20.66
C ASN A 416 22.78 -2.49 19.64
N HIS A 417 23.02 -3.79 19.42
CA HIS A 417 24.12 -4.32 18.59
C HIS A 417 24.28 -3.64 17.21
N THR A 418 23.17 -3.33 16.53
CA THR A 418 23.19 -2.69 15.21
C THR A 418 23.02 -1.17 15.25
N GLY A 419 22.92 -0.59 16.45
CA GLY A 419 22.84 0.85 16.68
C GLY A 419 21.42 1.42 16.65
N SER A 420 20.39 0.57 16.72
CA SER A 420 18.98 0.99 16.75
C SER A 420 18.05 -0.11 17.26
N HIS A 421 16.81 0.26 17.55
CA HIS A 421 15.70 -0.66 17.86
C HIS A 421 15.36 -1.65 16.72
N LYS A 422 15.88 -1.47 15.49
CA LYS A 422 15.49 -2.28 14.33
C LYS A 422 15.88 -3.76 14.49
N ILE A 423 16.91 -4.06 15.29
CA ILE A 423 17.34 -5.45 15.56
C ILE A 423 16.26 -6.30 16.22
N ASN A 424 15.37 -5.69 17.00
CA ASN A 424 14.30 -6.37 17.75
C ASN A 424 13.36 -7.09 16.81
N ASN A 425 12.89 -6.34 15.82
CA ASN A 425 12.00 -6.81 14.77
C ASN A 425 12.72 -7.74 13.79
N ALA A 426 13.94 -7.39 13.37
CA ALA A 426 14.72 -8.22 12.46
C ALA A 426 14.97 -9.63 13.04
N LEU A 427 15.37 -9.73 14.31
CA LEU A 427 15.55 -11.03 14.96
C LEU A 427 14.23 -11.82 15.02
N GLY A 428 13.15 -11.19 15.48
CA GLY A 428 11.88 -11.86 15.67
C GLY A 428 11.33 -12.44 14.37
N GLN A 429 11.37 -11.65 13.29
CA GLN A 429 10.91 -12.09 11.98
C GLN A 429 11.84 -13.13 11.34
N ILE A 430 13.15 -13.10 11.58
CA ILE A 430 14.05 -14.17 11.11
C ILE A 430 13.73 -15.50 11.79
N LEU A 431 13.51 -15.49 13.10
CA LEU A 431 13.13 -16.72 13.81
C LEU A 431 11.77 -17.25 13.30
N LEU A 432 10.82 -16.36 13.05
CA LEU A 432 9.54 -16.71 12.42
C LEU A 432 9.73 -17.31 11.02
N ALA A 433 10.54 -16.68 10.17
CA ALA A 433 10.84 -17.15 8.82
C ALA A 433 11.45 -18.56 8.83
N ARG A 434 12.39 -18.82 9.75
CA ARG A 434 13.01 -20.15 9.91
C ARG A 434 11.99 -21.20 10.33
N ARG A 435 11.04 -20.86 11.20
CA ARG A 435 9.95 -21.77 11.61
C ARG A 435 8.96 -22.05 10.49
N LEU A 436 8.74 -21.07 9.61
CA LEU A 436 7.97 -21.22 8.38
C LEU A 436 8.73 -21.97 7.26
N GLY A 437 9.96 -22.43 7.51
CA GLY A 437 10.77 -23.15 6.51
C GLY A 437 11.30 -22.27 5.38
N LYS A 438 11.22 -20.94 5.51
CA LYS A 438 11.70 -19.99 4.50
C LYS A 438 13.23 -19.98 4.50
N THR A 439 13.83 -19.95 3.32
CA THR A 439 15.29 -20.05 3.12
C THR A 439 15.92 -18.74 2.65
N ARG A 440 15.09 -17.81 2.15
CA ARG A 440 15.52 -16.52 1.63
C ARG A 440 14.78 -15.38 2.32
N ILE A 441 15.49 -14.28 2.55
CA ILE A 441 14.96 -13.07 3.17
C ILE A 441 15.05 -11.91 2.20
N ILE A 442 14.00 -11.11 2.16
CA ILE A 442 14.01 -9.79 1.55
C ILE A 442 13.61 -8.73 2.57
N ALA A 443 14.07 -7.50 2.39
CA ALA A 443 13.70 -6.35 3.21
C ALA A 443 13.79 -5.05 2.40
N GLU A 444 13.20 -3.98 2.90
CA GLU A 444 13.32 -2.61 2.40
C GLU A 444 14.14 -1.73 3.36
N THR A 445 14.69 -0.60 2.93
CA THR A 445 15.26 0.37 3.88
C THR A 445 15.36 1.77 3.29
N GLY A 446 15.24 2.79 4.16
CA GLY A 446 15.47 4.20 3.84
C GLY A 446 16.81 4.66 4.44
N ALA A 447 16.85 4.95 5.74
CA ALA A 447 18.09 5.30 6.46
C ALA A 447 19.17 4.19 6.51
N GLY A 448 18.92 3.00 5.97
CA GLY A 448 19.87 1.88 5.99
C GLY A 448 19.85 1.01 7.25
N GLN A 449 19.37 1.51 8.40
CA GLN A 449 19.42 0.79 9.68
C GLN A 449 18.60 -0.50 9.72
N HIS A 450 17.41 -0.52 9.11
CA HIS A 450 16.62 -1.76 9.01
C HIS A 450 17.34 -2.79 8.15
N GLY A 451 17.84 -2.37 7.00
CA GLY A 451 18.62 -3.23 6.10
C GLY A 451 19.89 -3.79 6.78
N VAL A 452 20.62 -2.98 7.54
CA VAL A 452 21.78 -3.44 8.34
C VAL A 452 21.33 -4.45 9.39
N ALA A 453 20.27 -4.16 10.15
CA ALA A 453 19.75 -5.10 11.16
C ALA A 453 19.33 -6.44 10.55
N THR A 454 18.59 -6.42 9.44
CA THR A 454 18.19 -7.63 8.73
C THR A 454 19.39 -8.39 8.18
N ALA A 455 20.33 -7.71 7.52
CA ALA A 455 21.55 -8.34 6.99
C ALA A 455 22.40 -8.98 8.11
N THR A 456 22.53 -8.31 9.26
CA THR A 456 23.24 -8.83 10.43
C THR A 456 22.63 -10.14 10.93
N VAL A 457 21.31 -10.18 11.07
CA VAL A 457 20.62 -11.38 11.54
C VAL A 457 20.66 -12.48 10.48
N CYS A 458 20.46 -12.15 9.19
CA CYS A 458 20.61 -13.11 8.10
C CYS A 458 21.99 -13.77 8.09
N ALA A 459 23.07 -12.99 8.26
CA ALA A 459 24.43 -13.51 8.34
C ALA A 459 24.61 -14.47 9.52
N LYS A 460 24.04 -14.12 10.69
CA LYS A 460 24.07 -14.98 11.89
C LYS A 460 23.39 -16.33 11.68
N PHE A 461 22.32 -16.38 10.90
CA PHE A 461 21.54 -17.60 10.65
C PHE A 461 21.84 -18.26 9.29
N GLY A 462 22.82 -17.77 8.53
CA GLY A 462 23.19 -18.32 7.23
C GLY A 462 22.09 -18.21 6.17
N MET A 463 21.27 -17.15 6.21
CA MET A 463 20.16 -16.94 5.27
C MET A 463 20.53 -15.94 4.18
N ALA A 464 20.15 -16.22 2.94
CA ALA A 464 20.33 -15.28 1.84
C ALA A 464 19.48 -14.02 2.07
N CYS A 465 20.07 -12.84 1.87
CA CYS A 465 19.42 -11.55 2.13
C CYS A 465 19.51 -10.62 0.91
N VAL A 466 18.36 -10.09 0.48
CA VAL A 466 18.28 -9.02 -0.52
C VAL A 466 17.56 -7.81 0.07
N VAL A 467 18.22 -6.67 0.09
CA VAL A 467 17.66 -5.42 0.60
C VAL A 467 17.36 -4.46 -0.55
N TYR A 468 16.12 -4.02 -0.65
CA TYR A 468 15.67 -2.98 -1.58
C TYR A 468 15.82 -1.61 -0.92
N MET A 469 16.38 -0.65 -1.65
CA MET A 469 16.65 0.69 -1.13
C MET A 469 16.49 1.70 -2.26
N GLY A 470 15.83 2.83 -2.00
CA GLY A 470 15.71 3.91 -2.98
C GLY A 470 17.07 4.40 -3.44
N ALA A 471 17.26 4.68 -4.74
CA ALA A 471 18.57 5.10 -5.25
C ALA A 471 19.06 6.44 -4.64
N GLU A 472 18.16 7.34 -4.29
CA GLU A 472 18.51 8.57 -3.56
C GLU A 472 18.95 8.26 -2.12
N ASP A 473 18.28 7.30 -1.46
CA ASP A 473 18.69 6.83 -0.13
C ASP A 473 20.03 6.08 -0.17
N VAL A 474 20.29 5.28 -1.21
CA VAL A 474 21.59 4.61 -1.45
C VAL A 474 22.71 5.65 -1.50
N ARG A 475 22.47 6.78 -2.18
CA ARG A 475 23.44 7.89 -2.26
C ARG A 475 23.66 8.55 -0.88
N ARG A 476 22.59 8.87 -0.15
CA ARG A 476 22.64 9.51 1.18
C ARG A 476 23.26 8.61 2.25
N GLN A 477 23.12 7.29 2.12
CA GLN A 477 23.47 6.32 3.17
C GLN A 477 24.49 5.28 2.67
N ALA A 478 25.44 5.71 1.84
CA ALA A 478 26.45 4.86 1.21
C ALA A 478 27.22 3.96 2.20
N LEU A 479 27.51 4.45 3.41
CA LEU A 479 28.18 3.66 4.44
C LEU A 479 27.32 2.51 4.96
N ASN A 480 26.01 2.71 5.11
CA ASN A 480 25.10 1.63 5.51
C ASN A 480 24.91 0.62 4.36
N VAL A 481 24.92 1.07 3.10
CA VAL A 481 24.97 0.16 1.93
C VAL A 481 26.21 -0.71 1.97
N PHE A 482 27.38 -0.12 2.25
CA PHE A 482 28.63 -0.86 2.42
C PHE A 482 28.55 -1.88 3.56
N ARG A 483 28.00 -1.50 4.72
CA ARG A 483 27.78 -2.41 5.87
C ARG A 483 26.90 -3.60 5.50
N MET A 484 25.79 -3.38 4.78
CA MET A 484 24.93 -4.48 4.33
C MET A 484 25.67 -5.45 3.40
N LYS A 485 26.44 -4.94 2.44
CA LYS A 485 27.26 -5.77 1.54
C LYS A 485 28.36 -6.53 2.29
N LEU A 486 29.01 -5.89 3.27
CA LEU A 486 30.00 -6.52 4.16
C LEU A 486 29.39 -7.70 4.94
N LEU A 487 28.11 -7.60 5.31
CA LEU A 487 27.35 -8.67 5.97
C LEU A 487 26.82 -9.73 4.99
N GLY A 488 27.19 -9.67 3.71
CA GLY A 488 26.79 -10.64 2.68
C GLY A 488 25.42 -10.40 2.06
N ALA A 489 24.73 -9.30 2.39
CA ALA A 489 23.46 -8.96 1.75
C ALA A 489 23.67 -8.35 0.36
N LYS A 490 22.79 -8.70 -0.58
CA LYS A 490 22.66 -8.00 -1.87
C LYS A 490 21.82 -6.75 -1.67
N VAL A 491 22.29 -5.59 -2.14
CA VAL A 491 21.52 -4.34 -2.12
C VAL A 491 21.06 -4.01 -3.53
N VAL A 492 19.75 -3.79 -3.71
CA VAL A 492 19.12 -3.41 -4.97
C VAL A 492 18.66 -1.96 -4.88
N ALA A 493 19.26 -1.10 -5.71
CA ALA A 493 18.87 0.30 -5.82
C ALA A 493 17.59 0.44 -6.67
N VAL A 494 16.58 1.09 -6.11
CA VAL A 494 15.30 1.34 -6.78
C VAL A 494 15.34 2.69 -7.48
N GLU A 495 15.31 2.67 -8.81
CA GLU A 495 15.39 3.85 -9.69
C GLU A 495 14.00 4.41 -10.09
N ALA A 496 12.95 3.66 -9.78
CA ALA A 496 11.57 4.04 -10.05
C ALA A 496 11.05 5.06 -9.02
N GLY A 497 10.05 5.85 -9.43
CA GLY A 497 9.38 6.81 -8.56
C GLY A 497 10.30 7.89 -7.99
N SER A 498 10.11 8.21 -6.71
CA SER A 498 10.88 9.21 -5.96
C SER A 498 12.28 8.73 -5.58
N ARG A 499 12.56 7.43 -5.74
CA ARG A 499 13.80 6.74 -5.39
C ARG A 499 14.09 6.79 -3.89
N THR A 500 13.05 6.71 -3.07
CA THR A 500 13.12 6.74 -1.60
C THR A 500 12.54 5.45 -0.99
N LEU A 501 12.40 5.41 0.34
CA LEU A 501 11.78 4.32 1.10
C LEU A 501 10.41 3.89 0.55
N ARG A 502 9.56 4.82 0.08
CA ARG A 502 8.27 4.48 -0.53
C ARG A 502 8.44 3.47 -1.68
N ASP A 503 9.34 3.80 -2.60
CA ASP A 503 9.59 2.98 -3.78
C ASP A 503 10.31 1.67 -3.42
N ALA A 504 11.15 1.67 -2.37
CA ALA A 504 11.78 0.46 -1.86
C ALA A 504 10.74 -0.55 -1.31
N VAL A 505 9.70 -0.09 -0.61
CA VAL A 505 8.59 -0.95 -0.14
C VAL A 505 7.83 -1.52 -1.35
N ASN A 506 7.53 -0.69 -2.35
CA ASN A 506 6.87 -1.12 -3.59
C ASN A 506 7.62 -2.27 -4.27
N GLU A 507 8.94 -2.14 -4.45
CA GLU A 507 9.76 -3.19 -5.07
C GLU A 507 9.91 -4.43 -4.18
N ALA A 508 9.99 -4.27 -2.86
CA ALA A 508 10.08 -5.40 -1.94
C ALA A 508 8.80 -6.26 -1.98
N LEU A 509 7.61 -5.64 -1.96
CA LEU A 509 6.33 -6.33 -2.12
C LEU A 509 6.26 -7.05 -3.47
N ARG A 510 6.69 -6.41 -4.55
CA ARG A 510 6.73 -7.02 -5.90
C ARG A 510 7.67 -8.22 -5.98
N ALA A 511 8.86 -8.08 -5.41
CA ALA A 511 9.83 -9.17 -5.35
C ALA A 511 9.35 -10.34 -4.50
N TRP A 512 8.53 -10.07 -3.49
CA TRP A 512 7.94 -11.11 -2.66
C TRP A 512 6.97 -11.99 -3.45
N VAL A 513 6.07 -11.37 -4.24
CA VAL A 513 5.08 -12.06 -5.07
C VAL A 513 5.69 -13.07 -6.05
N VAL A 514 6.95 -12.88 -6.46
CA VAL A 514 7.62 -13.76 -7.42
C VAL A 514 7.92 -15.15 -6.85
N ASP A 515 8.17 -15.27 -5.54
CA ASP A 515 8.66 -16.50 -4.90
C ASP A 515 8.25 -16.56 -3.43
N LEU A 516 6.95 -16.78 -3.20
CA LEU A 516 6.33 -16.80 -1.88
C LEU A 516 6.71 -18.05 -1.06
N ASP A 517 6.99 -19.17 -1.74
CA ASP A 517 7.27 -20.45 -1.10
C ASP A 517 8.57 -20.40 -0.30
N THR A 518 9.63 -19.80 -0.84
CA THR A 518 10.95 -19.80 -0.21
C THR A 518 11.33 -18.47 0.47
N THR A 519 10.62 -17.39 0.15
CA THR A 519 11.00 -16.04 0.57
C THR A 519 10.12 -15.50 1.68
N HIS A 520 10.76 -14.95 2.71
CA HIS A 520 10.09 -14.15 3.73
C HIS A 520 10.45 -12.67 3.57
N TYR A 521 9.43 -11.81 3.59
CA TYR A 521 9.61 -10.36 3.58
C TYR A 521 9.65 -9.80 5.01
N ILE A 522 10.81 -9.29 5.44
CA ILE A 522 10.97 -8.62 6.73
C ILE A 522 10.72 -7.12 6.57
N ILE A 523 9.47 -6.72 6.82
CA ILE A 523 9.10 -5.31 6.85
C ILE A 523 9.62 -4.63 8.13
N GLY A 524 10.18 -3.43 7.98
CA GLY A 524 10.87 -2.71 9.06
C GLY A 524 10.02 -1.71 9.85
N SER A 525 8.80 -1.49 9.41
CA SER A 525 7.85 -0.50 9.92
C SER A 525 6.53 -1.18 10.25
N ALA A 526 5.76 -0.61 11.19
CA ALA A 526 4.47 -1.17 11.62
C ALA A 526 3.35 -0.86 10.61
N ILE A 527 3.65 -1.04 9.33
CA ILE A 527 2.81 -0.84 8.15
C ILE A 527 2.60 -2.20 7.47
N GLY A 528 2.05 -2.20 6.26
CA GLY A 528 1.85 -3.41 5.50
C GLY A 528 0.49 -4.05 5.81
N PRO A 529 0.05 -4.99 4.96
CA PRO A 529 -1.18 -5.73 5.20
C PRO A 529 -1.11 -6.52 6.51
N HIS A 530 -2.25 -6.76 7.12
CA HIS A 530 -2.34 -7.74 8.22
C HIS A 530 -1.70 -9.08 7.79
N PRO A 531 -0.86 -9.73 8.64
CA PRO A 531 -0.61 -9.44 10.06
C PRO A 531 0.63 -8.57 10.36
N PHE A 532 1.28 -7.97 9.35
CA PHE A 532 2.57 -7.28 9.53
C PHE A 532 2.58 -6.21 10.63
N PRO A 533 1.59 -5.29 10.73
CA PRO A 533 1.58 -4.28 11.78
C PRO A 533 1.67 -4.89 13.18
N THR A 534 0.93 -5.98 13.43
CA THR A 534 0.92 -6.69 14.71
C THR A 534 2.22 -7.43 14.96
N ILE A 535 2.81 -8.06 13.93
CA ILE A 535 4.13 -8.71 14.03
C ILE A 535 5.18 -7.71 14.50
N VAL A 536 5.27 -6.57 13.80
CA VAL A 536 6.27 -5.53 14.09
C VAL A 536 6.04 -4.93 15.47
N ARG A 537 4.79 -4.59 15.82
CA ARG A 537 4.43 -4.13 17.16
C ARG A 537 4.87 -5.13 18.22
N THR A 538 4.60 -6.42 18.03
CA THR A 538 4.90 -7.46 19.01
C THR A 538 6.39 -7.54 19.30
N PHE A 539 7.24 -7.58 18.27
CA PHE A 539 8.69 -7.61 18.47
C PHE A 539 9.29 -6.31 18.97
N GLN A 540 8.63 -5.17 18.72
CA GLN A 540 9.05 -3.87 19.25
C GLN A 540 8.52 -3.56 20.65
N SER A 541 7.50 -4.26 21.13
CA SER A 541 6.84 -4.00 22.44
C SER A 541 7.78 -4.16 23.64
N VAL A 542 8.86 -4.90 23.47
CA VAL A 542 9.96 -5.00 24.44
C VAL A 542 10.50 -3.64 24.88
N ILE A 543 10.50 -2.62 24.00
CA ILE A 543 10.94 -1.26 24.33
C ILE A 543 10.11 -0.67 25.48
N GLY A 544 8.79 -0.67 25.33
CA GLY A 544 7.88 -0.15 26.34
C GLY A 544 7.75 -1.06 27.57
N GLN A 545 7.88 -2.39 27.40
CA GLN A 545 7.87 -3.36 28.51
C GLN A 545 9.06 -3.12 29.45
N GLU A 546 10.27 -3.08 28.89
CA GLU A 546 11.47 -2.79 29.67
C GLU A 546 11.40 -1.39 30.30
N THR A 547 10.89 -0.39 29.55
CA THR A 547 10.70 0.97 30.08
C THR A 547 9.77 0.98 31.30
N LYS A 548 8.66 0.22 31.24
CA LYS A 548 7.70 0.12 32.35
C LYS A 548 8.35 -0.48 33.60
N GLU A 549 9.11 -1.56 33.43
CA GLU A 549 9.82 -2.24 34.52
C GLU A 549 10.91 -1.35 35.12
N GLN A 550 11.75 -0.75 34.27
CA GLN A 550 12.85 0.12 34.67
C GLN A 550 12.37 1.41 35.36
N MET A 551 11.29 2.04 34.88
CA MET A 551 10.72 3.23 35.55
C MET A 551 10.15 2.89 36.93
N LYS A 552 9.53 1.73 37.07
CA LYS A 552 9.04 1.24 38.36
C LYS A 552 10.20 1.00 39.33
N GLU A 553 11.32 0.46 38.85
CA GLU A 553 12.53 0.26 39.66
C GLU A 553 13.17 1.60 40.07
N LEU A 554 13.31 2.55 39.14
CA LEU A 554 13.99 3.83 39.40
C LEU A 554 13.16 4.83 40.19
N THR A 555 11.83 4.84 40.02
CA THR A 555 10.96 5.90 40.56
C THR A 555 9.78 5.38 41.39
N GLY A 556 9.58 4.07 41.48
CA GLY A 556 8.44 3.45 42.15
C GLY A 556 7.10 3.61 41.42
N ARG A 557 7.08 4.25 40.23
CA ARG A 557 5.85 4.55 39.48
C ARG A 557 6.04 4.47 37.96
N LEU A 558 4.94 4.57 37.22
CA LEU A 558 4.95 4.75 35.77
C LEU A 558 5.36 6.18 35.40
N PRO A 559 5.93 6.41 34.20
CA PRO A 559 6.21 7.76 33.72
C PRO A 559 4.90 8.54 33.45
N ASP A 560 4.92 9.86 33.61
CA ASP A 560 3.77 10.71 33.25
C ASP A 560 3.57 10.81 31.72
N ALA A 561 4.66 10.69 30.96
CA ALA A 561 4.62 10.70 29.50
C ALA A 561 5.72 9.81 28.87
N VAL A 562 5.42 9.23 27.71
CA VAL A 562 6.40 8.58 26.84
C VAL A 562 6.36 9.21 25.44
N ILE A 563 7.53 9.45 24.88
CA ILE A 563 7.71 10.18 23.62
C ILE A 563 8.58 9.39 22.65
N ALA A 564 8.14 9.32 21.39
CA ALA A 564 8.83 8.62 20.33
C ALA A 564 8.67 9.35 18.99
N CYS A 565 9.70 9.30 18.14
CA CYS A 565 9.59 9.77 16.76
C CYS A 565 8.68 8.86 15.94
N VAL A 566 7.95 9.45 14.99
CA VAL A 566 6.96 8.77 14.16
C VAL A 566 7.31 8.94 12.68
N GLY A 567 7.57 7.80 12.03
CA GLY A 567 7.57 7.64 10.57
C GLY A 567 6.60 6.50 10.24
N GLY A 568 7.09 5.39 9.68
CA GLY A 568 6.30 4.15 9.54
C GLY A 568 5.83 3.52 10.88
N GLY A 569 6.33 4.00 12.02
CA GLY A 569 5.70 3.81 13.33
C GLY A 569 6.26 2.70 14.22
N SER A 570 7.22 1.88 13.76
CA SER A 570 7.71 0.73 14.54
C SER A 570 8.33 1.08 15.89
N ASN A 571 9.06 2.20 15.98
CA ASN A 571 9.56 2.75 17.24
C ASN A 571 8.41 3.15 18.19
N ALA A 572 7.49 3.97 17.68
CA ALA A 572 6.41 4.53 18.47
C ALA A 572 5.45 3.45 18.99
N VAL A 573 5.02 2.49 18.16
CA VAL A 573 4.16 1.38 18.64
C VAL A 573 4.88 0.50 19.66
N GLY A 574 6.19 0.28 19.51
CA GLY A 574 6.98 -0.49 20.47
C GLY A 574 7.08 0.15 21.85
N MET A 575 7.22 1.48 21.87
CA MET A 575 7.18 2.26 23.12
C MET A 575 5.76 2.35 23.69
N PHE A 576 4.77 2.67 22.86
CA PHE A 576 3.42 3.03 23.31
C PHE A 576 2.53 1.85 23.67
N PHE A 577 2.62 0.73 22.93
CA PHE A 577 1.68 -0.39 23.10
C PHE A 577 1.64 -0.91 24.54
N PRO A 578 2.77 -1.12 25.25
CA PRO A 578 2.73 -1.55 26.65
C PRO A 578 2.08 -0.55 27.61
N PHE A 579 1.99 0.73 27.24
CA PHE A 579 1.30 1.78 28.00
C PHE A 579 -0.10 2.08 27.48
N SER A 580 -0.58 1.41 26.42
CA SER A 580 -1.84 1.75 25.74
C SER A 580 -3.05 1.68 26.67
N SER A 581 -3.05 0.78 27.65
CA SER A 581 -4.09 0.63 28.67
C SER A 581 -3.81 1.40 29.97
N ASP A 582 -2.74 2.19 30.05
CA ASP A 582 -2.39 3.00 31.22
C ASP A 582 -2.76 4.48 30.96
N PRO A 583 -3.98 4.94 31.28
CA PRO A 583 -4.43 6.30 30.99
C PRO A 583 -3.64 7.39 31.74
N SER A 584 -2.92 7.02 32.80
CA SER A 584 -1.99 7.91 33.51
C SER A 584 -0.77 8.29 32.68
N VAL A 585 -0.43 7.53 31.63
CA VAL A 585 0.72 7.76 30.77
C VAL A 585 0.30 8.42 29.46
N LYS A 586 0.77 9.65 29.23
CA LYS A 586 0.56 10.36 27.95
C LYS A 586 1.44 9.75 26.86
N LEU A 587 0.84 9.39 25.72
CA LEU A 587 1.56 8.89 24.55
C LEU A 587 1.72 10.02 23.54
N ILE A 588 2.96 10.41 23.23
CA ILE A 588 3.22 11.56 22.37
C ILE A 588 4.16 11.16 21.23
N GLY A 589 3.62 11.12 20.01
CA GLY A 589 4.41 10.92 18.80
C GLY A 589 4.94 12.25 18.24
N VAL A 590 6.17 12.26 17.75
CA VAL A 590 6.75 13.42 17.05
C VAL A 590 7.02 13.07 15.59
N GLU A 591 6.27 13.67 14.68
CA GLU A 591 6.39 13.48 13.24
C GLU A 591 7.39 14.44 12.58
N ALA A 592 7.91 14.07 11.42
CA ALA A 592 8.78 14.94 10.62
C ALA A 592 7.97 15.98 9.83
N ALA A 593 8.09 17.24 10.21
CA ALA A 593 7.44 18.35 9.52
C ALA A 593 8.23 18.86 8.30
N GLY A 594 9.43 18.35 8.02
CA GLY A 594 10.25 18.81 6.89
C GLY A 594 10.47 20.32 6.93
N GLU A 595 10.03 21.03 5.88
CA GLU A 595 10.06 22.49 5.79
C GLU A 595 8.82 23.18 6.38
N GLY A 596 7.88 22.40 6.92
CA GLY A 596 6.63 22.83 7.53
C GLY A 596 5.44 22.03 7.00
N VAL A 597 4.47 21.71 7.85
CA VAL A 597 3.27 20.93 7.47
C VAL A 597 2.45 21.65 6.39
N ASP A 598 2.46 22.98 6.36
CA ASP A 598 1.71 23.77 5.38
C ASP A 598 2.37 23.86 3.99
N THR A 599 3.61 23.37 3.83
CA THR A 599 4.41 23.52 2.60
C THR A 599 4.25 22.37 1.61
N GLY A 600 3.58 21.28 2.00
CA GLY A 600 3.57 20.01 1.26
C GLY A 600 4.93 19.28 1.23
N ARG A 601 6.00 19.88 1.78
CA ARG A 601 7.33 19.28 1.91
C ARG A 601 7.57 18.79 3.34
N HIS A 602 6.85 17.74 3.71
CA HIS A 602 6.93 17.12 5.03
C HIS A 602 6.63 15.62 4.96
N SER A 603 6.77 14.93 6.09
CA SER A 603 6.38 13.51 6.27
C SER A 603 5.43 13.31 7.46
N ALA A 604 4.84 14.39 7.97
CA ALA A 604 3.86 14.40 9.06
C ALA A 604 2.47 13.87 8.64
N THR A 605 2.39 12.56 8.50
CA THR A 605 1.23 11.84 7.96
C THR A 605 -0.05 11.98 8.80
N LEU A 606 0.06 11.93 10.12
CA LEU A 606 -1.09 12.06 11.02
C LEU A 606 -1.54 13.52 11.16
N SER A 607 -0.60 14.47 11.06
CA SER A 607 -0.89 15.90 11.16
C SER A 607 -1.42 16.52 9.87
N GLY A 608 -0.91 16.11 8.70
CA GLY A 608 -1.25 16.70 7.40
C GLY A 608 -1.84 15.75 6.37
N GLY A 609 -1.98 14.46 6.68
CA GLY A 609 -2.51 13.45 5.76
C GLY A 609 -4.02 13.23 5.89
N SER A 610 -4.53 12.32 5.04
CA SER A 610 -5.91 11.86 5.06
C SER A 610 -5.99 10.34 4.97
N ILE A 611 -7.14 9.77 5.34
CA ILE A 611 -7.37 8.33 5.27
C ILE A 611 -7.25 7.85 3.83
N GLY A 612 -6.45 6.81 3.61
CA GLY A 612 -6.23 6.17 2.33
C GLY A 612 -5.69 4.75 2.49
N VAL A 613 -5.25 4.19 1.38
CA VAL A 613 -4.66 2.86 1.28
C VAL A 613 -3.31 2.96 0.58
N LEU A 614 -2.29 2.39 1.21
CA LEU A 614 -0.93 2.30 0.67
C LEU A 614 -0.24 1.05 1.20
N HIS A 615 0.51 0.35 0.36
CA HIS A 615 1.29 -0.84 0.73
C HIS A 615 0.48 -1.91 1.50
N GLY A 616 -0.77 -2.17 1.09
CA GLY A 616 -1.57 -3.23 1.70
C GLY A 616 -2.42 -2.83 2.90
N VAL A 617 -2.38 -1.57 3.34
CA VAL A 617 -3.02 -1.16 4.60
C VAL A 617 -3.83 0.12 4.46
N ARG A 618 -5.01 0.14 5.08
CA ARG A 618 -5.79 1.37 5.27
C ARG A 618 -5.31 2.13 6.50
N THR A 619 -4.90 3.38 6.30
CA THR A 619 -4.28 4.22 7.33
C THR A 619 -4.33 5.70 6.91
N TYR A 620 -3.81 6.62 7.73
CA TYR A 620 -3.51 7.97 7.25
C TYR A 620 -2.33 7.91 6.28
N VAL A 621 -2.45 8.62 5.17
CA VAL A 621 -1.39 8.79 4.16
C VAL A 621 -1.34 10.23 3.66
N LEU A 622 -0.16 10.69 3.25
CA LEU A 622 0.02 11.94 2.51
C LEU A 622 -0.39 11.71 1.06
N GLN A 623 -1.46 12.37 0.64
CA GLN A 623 -2.08 12.19 -0.67
C GLN A 623 -2.82 13.46 -1.09
N ASN A 624 -3.04 13.62 -2.39
CA ASN A 624 -3.87 14.70 -2.92
C ASN A 624 -5.38 14.35 -2.90
N GLU A 625 -6.22 15.28 -3.36
CA GLU A 625 -7.67 15.13 -3.48
C GLU A 625 -8.12 14.03 -4.47
N HIS A 626 -7.20 13.49 -5.26
CA HIS A 626 -7.48 12.43 -6.25
C HIS A 626 -6.99 11.05 -5.80
N GLY A 627 -6.50 10.93 -4.57
CA GLY A 627 -6.03 9.66 -4.00
C GLY A 627 -4.66 9.24 -4.55
N GLN A 628 -3.88 10.18 -5.07
CA GLN A 628 -2.49 9.95 -5.48
C GLN A 628 -1.57 10.25 -4.30
N ILE A 629 -0.61 9.37 -4.04
CA ILE A 629 0.30 9.52 -2.91
C ILE A 629 1.28 10.65 -3.19
N SER A 630 1.40 11.57 -2.23
CA SER A 630 2.29 12.71 -2.34
C SER A 630 3.75 12.28 -2.13
N ASP A 631 4.66 12.99 -2.78
CA ASP A 631 6.07 12.92 -2.40
C ASP A 631 6.26 13.56 -1.02
N THR A 632 7.25 13.08 -0.28
CA THR A 632 7.54 13.52 1.09
C THR A 632 8.87 14.22 1.20
N HIS A 633 9.10 14.87 2.34
CA HIS A 633 10.40 15.45 2.64
C HIS A 633 10.70 15.42 4.15
N SER A 634 11.89 14.94 4.48
CA SER A 634 12.50 15.10 5.79
C SER A 634 14.03 15.07 5.66
N ILE A 635 14.72 15.80 6.55
CA ILE A 635 16.16 15.62 6.76
C ILE A 635 16.50 14.18 7.22
N SER A 636 15.55 13.50 7.86
CA SER A 636 15.68 12.14 8.34
C SER A 636 15.11 11.13 7.35
N ALA A 637 15.98 10.46 6.58
CA ALA A 637 15.58 9.41 5.63
C ALA A 637 14.75 8.27 6.26
N GLY A 638 14.86 8.03 7.57
CA GLY A 638 14.06 7.01 8.26
C GLY A 638 12.64 7.46 8.63
N LEU A 639 12.36 8.77 8.55
CA LEU A 639 11.01 9.34 8.73
C LEU A 639 10.39 9.80 7.40
N ASP A 640 11.16 9.77 6.30
CA ASP A 640 10.74 10.19 4.97
C ASP A 640 9.83 9.14 4.30
N TYR A 641 8.58 9.07 4.77
CA TYR A 641 7.60 8.08 4.34
C TYR A 641 6.17 8.67 4.38
N PRO A 642 5.33 8.45 3.35
CA PRO A 642 4.00 9.07 3.23
C PRO A 642 2.89 8.38 4.02
N GLY A 643 3.19 7.36 4.81
CA GLY A 643 2.20 6.58 5.54
C GLY A 643 2.55 6.43 7.01
N VAL A 644 1.67 5.80 7.77
CA VAL A 644 1.89 5.51 9.19
C VAL A 644 1.20 4.20 9.56
N GLY A 645 1.67 3.53 10.61
CA GLY A 645 1.06 2.28 11.07
C GLY A 645 -0.41 2.44 11.49
N PRO A 646 -1.29 1.47 11.20
CA PRO A 646 -2.74 1.60 11.42
C PRO A 646 -3.13 1.74 12.90
N GLU A 647 -2.34 1.17 13.82
CA GLU A 647 -2.58 1.30 15.26
C GLU A 647 -2.33 2.74 15.77
N LEU A 648 -1.32 3.43 15.22
CA LEU A 648 -1.09 4.86 15.52
C LEU A 648 -2.22 5.73 14.97
N SER A 649 -2.70 5.42 13.75
CA SER A 649 -3.89 6.06 13.16
C SER A 649 -5.11 5.90 14.05
N ASN A 650 -5.33 4.69 14.58
CA ASN A 650 -6.41 4.43 15.52
C ASN A 650 -6.24 5.23 16.83
N TRP A 651 -5.04 5.21 17.43
CA TRP A 651 -4.79 5.97 18.66
C TRP A 651 -4.93 7.49 18.49
N LYS A 652 -4.68 8.03 17.29
CA LYS A 652 -5.03 9.41 16.96
C LYS A 652 -6.55 9.61 16.97
N ASP A 653 -7.28 8.80 16.22
CA ASP A 653 -8.74 8.96 16.05
C ASP A 653 -9.49 8.81 17.37
N ILE A 654 -9.08 7.87 18.23
CA ILE A 654 -9.68 7.70 19.57
C ILE A 654 -9.06 8.61 20.64
N SER A 655 -8.17 9.54 20.25
CA SER A 655 -7.48 10.47 21.15
C SER A 655 -6.67 9.81 22.28
N ARG A 656 -6.20 8.58 22.10
CA ARG A 656 -5.32 7.88 23.06
C ARG A 656 -3.87 8.38 22.98
N ALA A 657 -3.41 8.73 21.78
CA ALA A 657 -2.09 9.30 21.54
C ALA A 657 -2.21 10.68 20.88
N ARG A 658 -1.34 11.60 21.29
CA ARG A 658 -1.20 12.92 20.68
C ARG A 658 -0.03 12.92 19.73
N PHE A 659 -0.19 13.54 18.57
CA PHE A 659 0.88 13.69 17.58
C PHE A 659 1.21 15.17 17.43
N ILE A 660 2.48 15.50 17.57
CA ILE A 660 3.06 16.80 17.28
C ILE A 660 4.10 16.62 16.18
N SER A 661 4.62 17.71 15.63
CA SER A 661 5.61 17.65 14.55
C SER A 661 6.81 18.54 14.85
N ALA A 662 7.93 18.24 14.20
CA ALA A 662 9.16 19.04 14.26
C ALA A 662 9.73 19.20 12.85
N THR A 663 10.03 20.44 12.46
CA THR A 663 10.70 20.77 11.19
C THR A 663 12.15 20.31 11.20
N ASP A 664 12.80 20.31 10.03
CA ASP A 664 14.19 19.91 9.91
C ASP A 664 15.12 20.78 10.78
N SER A 665 14.84 22.09 10.85
CA SER A 665 15.58 23.02 11.72
C SER A 665 15.40 22.68 13.20
N GLU A 666 14.18 22.34 13.61
CA GLU A 666 13.88 21.94 14.98
C GLU A 666 14.48 20.59 15.35
N ALA A 667 14.50 19.64 14.40
CA ALA A 667 15.21 18.38 14.57
C ALA A 667 16.71 18.63 14.79
N LEU A 668 17.34 19.56 14.06
CA LEU A 668 18.74 19.94 14.30
C LEU A 668 18.96 20.60 15.66
N ILE A 669 18.01 21.39 16.17
CA ILE A 669 18.06 21.88 17.55
C ILE A 669 18.04 20.71 18.54
N GLY A 670 17.19 19.70 18.32
CA GLY A 670 17.16 18.48 19.13
C GLY A 670 18.47 17.70 19.08
N PHE A 671 19.04 17.53 17.87
CA PHE A 671 20.33 16.87 17.64
C PHE A 671 21.45 17.55 18.40
N ARG A 672 21.57 18.88 18.24
CA ARG A 672 22.57 19.71 18.90
C ARG A 672 22.41 19.64 20.42
N THR A 673 21.19 19.84 20.92
CA THR A 673 20.96 19.98 22.36
C THR A 673 21.36 18.71 23.09
N LEU A 674 20.92 17.54 22.63
CA LEU A 674 21.30 16.27 23.28
C LEU A 674 22.81 16.03 23.22
N SER A 675 23.45 16.38 22.09
CA SER A 675 24.90 16.24 21.94
C SER A 675 25.66 17.12 22.92
N GLU A 676 25.23 18.37 23.14
CA GLU A 676 25.90 19.34 24.03
C GLU A 676 25.58 19.12 25.52
N THR A 677 24.38 18.63 25.86
CA THR A 677 23.98 18.41 27.25
C THR A 677 24.40 17.04 27.76
N GLU A 678 24.16 15.97 27.00
CA GLU A 678 24.38 14.59 27.46
C GLU A 678 25.61 13.92 26.85
N GLY A 679 26.25 14.54 25.85
CA GLY A 679 27.34 13.90 25.11
C GLY A 679 26.88 12.70 24.28
N ILE A 680 25.58 12.65 23.94
CA ILE A 680 24.98 11.58 23.14
C ILE A 680 24.62 12.18 21.79
N ILE A 681 25.16 11.62 20.70
CA ILE A 681 24.83 12.02 19.33
C ILE A 681 23.64 11.18 18.85
N PRO A 682 22.41 11.72 18.81
CA PRO A 682 21.21 10.96 18.44
C PRO A 682 21.09 10.79 16.93
N ALA A 683 20.38 9.75 16.47
CA ALA A 683 19.93 9.71 15.09
C ALA A 683 19.01 10.90 14.77
N LEU A 684 18.94 11.32 13.51
CA LEU A 684 18.03 12.40 13.09
C LEU A 684 16.57 12.05 13.41
N GLU A 685 16.18 10.77 13.34
CA GLU A 685 14.88 10.29 13.79
C GLU A 685 14.63 10.64 15.27
N SER A 686 15.56 10.26 16.16
CA SER A 686 15.47 10.53 17.59
C SER A 686 15.56 12.02 17.91
N SER A 687 16.24 12.80 17.08
CA SER A 687 16.39 14.24 17.24
C SER A 687 15.05 14.98 17.15
N HIS A 688 14.12 14.51 16.30
CA HIS A 688 12.74 15.00 16.28
C HIS A 688 12.05 14.75 17.63
N ALA A 689 12.19 13.54 18.17
CA ALA A 689 11.62 13.18 19.47
C ALA A 689 12.19 14.03 20.61
N ILE A 690 13.51 14.29 20.61
CA ILE A 690 14.17 15.18 21.57
C ILE A 690 13.57 16.58 21.51
N PHE A 691 13.46 17.17 20.32
CA PHE A 691 12.87 18.50 20.18
C PHE A 691 11.45 18.56 20.73
N GLY A 692 10.57 17.65 20.27
CA GLY A 692 9.19 17.60 20.74
C GLY A 692 9.09 17.36 22.24
N ALA A 693 9.95 16.50 22.81
CA ALA A 693 10.01 16.24 24.23
C ALA A 693 10.44 17.44 25.05
N MET A 694 11.40 18.25 24.59
CA MET A 694 11.76 19.49 25.27
C MET A 694 10.59 20.46 25.33
N GLN A 695 9.78 20.58 24.27
CA GLN A 695 8.60 21.46 24.27
C GLN A 695 7.52 20.97 25.24
N VAL A 696 7.30 19.66 25.31
CA VAL A 696 6.35 19.06 26.24
C VAL A 696 6.83 19.19 27.69
N ALA A 697 8.10 18.86 27.95
CA ALA A 697 8.68 18.88 29.29
C ALA A 697 8.66 20.28 29.93
N LYS A 698 8.86 21.36 29.14
CA LYS A 698 8.71 22.76 29.60
C LYS A 698 7.33 23.08 30.18
N GLN A 699 6.29 22.38 29.71
CA GLN A 699 4.90 22.59 30.11
C GLN A 699 4.48 21.66 31.26
N MET A 700 5.38 20.81 31.74
CA MET A 700 5.15 19.86 32.82
C MET A 700 5.86 20.30 34.10
N ASN A 701 5.35 19.84 35.24
CA ASN A 701 5.94 20.17 36.54
C ASN A 701 7.24 19.38 36.75
N LYS A 702 8.17 19.94 37.53
CA LYS A 702 9.50 19.36 37.79
C LYS A 702 9.46 17.99 38.49
N ASP A 703 8.39 17.70 39.23
CA ASP A 703 8.16 16.42 39.88
C ASP A 703 7.64 15.34 38.93
N GLN A 704 7.19 15.69 37.72
CA GLN A 704 6.74 14.74 36.71
C GLN A 704 7.89 14.13 35.93
N THR A 705 7.66 12.96 35.33
CA THR A 705 8.66 12.21 34.57
C THR A 705 8.23 11.96 33.13
N LEU A 706 9.18 12.07 32.21
CA LEU A 706 8.97 11.89 30.78
C LEU A 706 10.08 10.99 30.23
N VAL A 707 9.73 9.96 29.48
CA VAL A 707 10.70 9.06 28.83
C VAL A 707 10.73 9.31 27.33
N ILE A 708 11.93 9.49 26.75
CA ILE A 708 12.15 9.59 25.31
C ILE A 708 12.78 8.29 24.80
N CYS A 709 12.21 7.71 23.76
CA CYS A 709 12.83 6.59 23.06
C CYS A 709 13.90 7.08 22.08
N LEU A 710 15.18 6.87 22.41
CA LEU A 710 16.30 7.08 21.48
C LEU A 710 16.41 5.89 20.54
N SER A 711 15.63 5.95 19.47
CA SER A 711 15.45 4.88 18.50
C SER A 711 16.72 4.44 17.77
N GLY A 712 17.75 5.29 17.68
CA GLY A 712 18.99 4.98 16.99
C GLY A 712 20.10 6.00 17.22
N ARG A 713 21.34 5.62 16.90
CA ARG A 713 22.53 6.46 17.05
C ARG A 713 22.79 7.37 15.85
N GLY A 714 23.39 8.53 16.12
CA GLY A 714 23.65 9.58 15.15
C GLY A 714 24.87 9.42 14.28
N ASP A 715 25.78 8.48 14.58
CA ASP A 715 27.00 8.23 13.79
C ASP A 715 26.70 8.08 12.28
N LYS A 716 25.53 7.54 11.93
CA LYS A 716 25.08 7.34 10.55
C LYS A 716 24.68 8.64 9.85
N ASP A 717 24.28 9.65 10.62
CA ASP A 717 23.68 10.90 10.12
C ASP A 717 24.64 12.09 10.18
N VAL A 718 25.80 11.97 10.84
CA VAL A 718 26.75 13.09 11.01
C VAL A 718 27.14 13.73 9.67
N GLN A 719 27.36 12.93 8.63
CA GLN A 719 27.66 13.47 7.29
C GLN A 719 26.48 14.28 6.74
N SER A 720 25.26 13.74 6.81
CA SER A 720 24.05 14.46 6.38
C SER A 720 23.83 15.75 7.16
N VAL A 721 24.08 15.73 8.48
CA VAL A 721 24.03 16.93 9.32
C VAL A 721 25.07 17.94 8.87
N ALA A 722 26.31 17.53 8.62
CA ALA A 722 27.38 18.41 8.14
C ALA A 722 27.05 19.03 6.78
N ASP A 723 26.42 18.28 5.87
CA ASP A 723 26.03 18.74 4.54
C ASP A 723 24.83 19.73 4.59
N GLU A 724 23.88 19.54 5.52
CA GLU A 724 22.69 20.37 5.65
C GLU A 724 22.89 21.60 6.57
N LEU A 725 23.89 21.57 7.46
CA LEU A 725 24.15 22.65 8.41
C LEU A 725 24.44 24.01 7.75
N PRO A 726 25.16 24.11 6.62
CA PRO A 726 25.31 25.40 5.92
C PRO A 726 23.99 26.04 5.49
N ARG A 727 22.95 25.22 5.23
CA ARG A 727 21.63 25.69 4.83
C ARG A 727 20.73 26.01 6.02
N LEU A 728 20.65 25.11 6.99
CA LEU A 728 19.69 25.22 8.12
C LEU A 728 20.31 25.89 9.36
N GLY A 729 21.61 25.73 9.56
CA GLY A 729 22.36 26.22 10.72
C GLY A 729 22.24 27.72 10.98
N PRO A 730 22.35 28.61 9.96
CA PRO A 730 22.17 30.04 10.15
C PRO A 730 20.82 30.41 10.78
N GLY A 731 19.74 29.70 10.44
CA GLY A 731 18.40 29.94 10.98
C GLY A 731 18.24 29.58 12.46
N ILE A 732 19.11 28.71 12.98
CA ILE A 732 19.08 28.22 14.38
C ILE A 732 20.32 28.64 15.19
N GLY A 733 21.14 29.54 14.64
CA GLY A 733 22.37 29.99 15.30
C GLY A 733 23.35 28.86 15.59
N TRP A 734 23.52 27.94 14.63
CA TRP A 734 24.44 26.80 14.74
C TRP A 734 25.37 26.74 13.51
N ASP A 735 26.66 26.95 13.75
CA ASP A 735 27.71 26.83 12.74
C ASP A 735 28.84 25.98 13.32
N LEU A 736 29.18 24.90 12.63
CA LEU A 736 30.30 24.00 12.97
C LEU A 736 31.35 23.98 11.87
N ARG A 737 31.25 24.84 10.85
CA ARG A 737 32.26 24.90 9.79
C ARG A 737 33.62 25.20 10.40
N PHE A 738 34.58 24.35 10.05
CA PHE A 738 36.00 24.60 10.20
C PHE A 738 36.50 25.52 9.09
#